data_AF-A0AA36II67-F1
#
_entry.id   AF-A0AA36II67-F1
#
_cell.length_a   1.000
_cell.length_b   1.000
_cell.length_c   1.000
_cell.angle_alpha   90.00
_cell.angle_beta   90.00
_cell.angle_gamma   90.00
#
_symmetry.space_group_name_H-M   'P 1'
#
loop_
_entity.id
_entity.type
_entity.pdbx_description
1 polymer ?
#
loop_
_entity_poly.entity_id
_entity_poly.type
_entity_poly.pdbx_seq_one_letter_code
_entity_poly.pdbx_strand_id
1 'polypeptide(L)'
;MTEFPRSDKVEVKSRSCNDFWCVPIFLLVLAGMAGLTWWAATKEGAQIQRLIHPVDYAGRICGSSAGVEDKHYIYVCGNAHSGYEGKYPKKLDFQSKSCVEKCPLPGEDIACIGKPLVIPRARDCQNDGCIVNGVQVRKSVTWEVTQSTSYQKSYPTEPFRGIMCVPGWDAPDLRNQVIYGPEGPLSNTGEAFGSLETAWPVLLTVFCIATLLSIIFLLLMTCYAGPVLFLAIGLADILIFLLGIFFAIGVFFDPFNTAGWYQSWNPIDRTLYGEWARVLNLLVGLILLGVSVLMVHTLYHAAERIDEPIGIIHASMEFIFEPKHTSIPFLLLVPFGSSVVTIGFVGLAVYFFMLVLTAGPVESRGIEINGDHYPSLYKTVQKPWNGLGWDIAILLFIAGLIWIAELLIAVGQFVVSYCVCEWFFVPINVIEAPEAAKMKEQAHAASSEVKKTALDKVTVQGGPATGTHKEGWIEHDQETGQKKLVVYLRDKGPNDHAYKPSATESKPHSVSWICAGYTTAVTKCLGTLLYFCWPVFVTRPLRVVAELLKFLTTPPATKLERKQFDEEEQTKNIWSILSAAGSLFASFVSHEFGGYSKDAYVDIVLRNSSFWTATQDASEFICSAGGVVAFLHGMTRFYEIIATGFIVLTSTLLGFVVMENVPCFSDINSSWYIADTTSMSFVSLLISGIVAYSWMSLFNTTSDSLLYVFTWARQYASKDPNFPPITNAQAKAKGKTKVCPESLLDLVGGEAESDPMKGLKDSTKGRSQATRFQQVGKRFGGAAMATLGGPAAQTREERDPLLRKPKGSTRTTRP
;
A
#
# COMPACT_ATOMS: atom_id res chain seq x y z
N MET A 1 2.84 -12.11 -30.11
CA MET A 1 1.87 -12.37 -29.04
C MET A 1 1.28 -13.73 -29.31
N THR A 2 1.54 -14.70 -28.45
CA THR A 2 0.83 -15.97 -28.45
C THR A 2 -0.62 -15.66 -28.12
N GLU A 3 -1.55 -15.94 -29.03
CA GLU A 3 -2.97 -15.95 -28.67
C GLU A 3 -3.14 -17.05 -27.61
N PHE A 4 -3.57 -16.68 -26.40
CA PHE A 4 -3.91 -17.66 -25.37
C PHE A 4 -4.85 -18.70 -25.99
N PRO A 5 -4.72 -20.00 -25.64
CA PRO A 5 -5.54 -21.05 -26.21
C PRO A 5 -7.02 -20.70 -25.99
N ARG A 6 -7.66 -20.26 -27.08
CA ARG A 6 -9.02 -19.75 -27.11
C ARG A 6 -9.83 -20.69 -27.98
N SER A 7 -11.06 -20.93 -27.58
CA SER A 7 -12.01 -21.66 -28.41
C SER A 7 -12.26 -20.86 -29.67
N ASP A 8 -12.07 -21.46 -30.86
CA ASP A 8 -12.37 -20.84 -32.16
C ASP A 8 -13.83 -20.35 -32.29
N LYS A 9 -14.71 -20.76 -31.36
CA LYS A 9 -16.13 -20.40 -31.32
C LYS A 9 -16.44 -19.13 -30.54
N VAL A 10 -15.47 -18.53 -29.84
CA VAL A 10 -15.67 -17.25 -29.16
C VAL A 10 -15.12 -16.15 -30.05
N GLU A 11 -15.99 -15.39 -30.71
CA GLU A 11 -15.59 -14.21 -31.49
C GLU A 11 -14.73 -13.30 -30.60
N VAL A 12 -13.43 -13.29 -30.87
CA VAL A 12 -12.49 -12.43 -30.15
C VAL A 12 -12.73 -11.03 -30.67
N LYS A 13 -13.38 -10.21 -29.86
CA LYS A 13 -13.37 -8.78 -30.07
C LYS A 13 -11.90 -8.33 -30.12
N SER A 14 -11.48 -7.75 -31.24
CA SER A 14 -10.13 -7.24 -31.39
C SER A 14 -9.80 -6.33 -30.21
N ARG A 15 -8.56 -6.37 -29.72
CA ARG A 15 -8.17 -5.61 -28.53
C ARG A 15 -8.26 -4.12 -28.83
N SER A 16 -9.39 -3.49 -28.56
CA SER A 16 -9.56 -2.03 -28.60
C SER A 16 -9.01 -1.43 -27.31
N CYS A 17 -8.32 -0.29 -27.41
CA CYS A 17 -7.98 0.51 -26.24
C CYS A 17 -9.27 0.98 -25.57
N ASN A 18 -9.66 0.32 -24.49
CA ASN A 18 -10.77 0.74 -23.67
C ASN A 18 -10.33 1.97 -22.85
N ASP A 19 -11.25 2.91 -22.64
CA ASP A 19 -11.04 4.09 -21.78
C ASP A 19 -9.95 5.07 -22.25
N PHE A 20 -9.76 5.22 -23.57
CA PHE A 20 -8.75 6.13 -24.14
C PHE A 20 -8.86 7.59 -23.66
N TRP A 21 -10.06 8.04 -23.27
CA TRP A 21 -10.31 9.40 -22.76
C TRP A 21 -9.59 9.71 -21.44
N CYS A 22 -9.20 8.70 -20.66
CA CYS A 22 -8.44 8.90 -19.41
C CYS A 22 -7.00 9.36 -19.67
N VAL A 23 -6.41 8.93 -20.80
CA VAL A 23 -5.03 9.31 -21.19
C VAL A 23 -4.87 10.82 -21.35
N PRO A 24 -5.69 11.54 -22.16
CA PRO A 24 -5.53 12.99 -22.31
C PRO A 24 -5.81 13.75 -21.01
N ILE A 25 -6.71 13.28 -20.14
CA ILE A 25 -6.95 13.90 -18.82
C ILE A 25 -5.71 13.76 -17.93
N PHE A 26 -5.14 12.56 -17.88
CA PHE A 26 -3.92 12.33 -17.12
C PHE A 26 -2.76 13.19 -17.64
N LEU A 27 -2.59 13.27 -18.97
CA LEU A 27 -1.58 14.14 -19.59
C LEU A 27 -1.84 15.63 -19.29
N LEU A 28 -3.10 16.07 -19.21
CA LEU A 28 -3.44 17.42 -18.80
C LEU A 28 -3.02 17.70 -17.35
N VAL A 29 -3.23 16.76 -16.43
CA VAL A 29 -2.77 16.88 -15.04
C VAL A 29 -1.25 16.95 -14.97
N LEU A 30 -0.54 16.08 -15.70
CA LEU A 30 0.93 16.11 -15.78
C LEU A 30 1.44 17.44 -16.36
N ALA A 31 0.82 17.94 -17.42
CA ALA A 31 1.14 19.23 -18.01
C ALA A 31 0.87 20.38 -17.03
N GLY A 32 -0.21 20.29 -16.24
CA GLY A 32 -0.52 21.22 -15.15
C GLY A 32 0.56 21.22 -14.07
N MET A 33 0.99 20.05 -13.59
CA MET A 33 2.07 19.92 -12.60
C MET A 33 3.39 20.48 -13.13
N ALA A 34 3.76 20.12 -14.36
CA ALA A 34 4.98 20.62 -14.99
C ALA A 34 4.91 22.14 -15.22
N GLY A 35 3.75 22.66 -15.66
CA GLY A 35 3.50 24.08 -15.86
C GLY A 35 3.57 24.88 -14.56
N LEU A 36 2.97 24.37 -13.47
CA LEU A 36 3.06 24.97 -12.13
C LEU A 36 4.49 25.00 -11.62
N THR A 37 5.23 23.90 -11.78
CA THR A 37 6.64 23.80 -11.37
C THR A 37 7.51 24.77 -12.16
N TRP A 38 7.34 24.82 -13.49
CA TRP A 38 8.06 25.74 -14.36
C TRP A 38 7.76 27.21 -14.01
N TRP A 39 6.49 27.53 -13.79
CA TRP A 39 6.06 28.87 -13.41
C TRP A 39 6.64 29.27 -12.05
N ALA A 40 6.58 28.39 -11.04
CA ALA A 40 7.19 28.61 -9.73
C ALA A 40 8.70 28.87 -9.85
N ALA A 41 9.41 28.05 -10.63
CA ALA A 41 10.86 28.14 -10.80
C ALA A 41 11.28 29.43 -11.55
N THR A 42 10.56 29.82 -12.60
CA THR A 42 11.01 30.87 -13.52
C THR A 42 10.41 32.25 -13.23
N LYS A 43 9.22 32.34 -12.64
CA LYS A 43 8.50 33.62 -12.47
C LYS A 43 8.54 34.15 -11.05
N GLU A 44 8.44 33.26 -10.06
CA GLU A 44 8.32 33.67 -8.65
C GLU A 44 9.65 33.61 -7.88
N GLY A 45 10.72 33.17 -8.54
CA GLY A 45 12.02 32.97 -7.88
C GLY A 45 11.93 31.96 -6.74
N ALA A 46 11.19 30.86 -6.96
CA ALA A 46 11.06 29.79 -5.98
C ALA A 46 12.46 29.28 -5.59
N GLN A 47 12.71 29.29 -4.29
CA GLN A 47 13.95 28.85 -3.68
C GLN A 47 13.59 27.87 -2.59
N ILE A 48 13.96 26.60 -2.77
CA ILE A 48 13.70 25.53 -1.80
C ILE A 48 14.28 25.89 -0.42
N GLN A 49 15.37 26.65 -0.41
CA GLN A 49 15.98 27.21 0.80
C GLN A 49 15.01 28.03 1.67
N ARG A 50 13.94 28.62 1.13
CA ARG A 50 12.91 29.32 1.93
C ARG A 50 12.06 28.38 2.77
N LEU A 51 11.97 27.12 2.37
CA LEU A 51 11.28 26.08 3.12
C LEU A 51 12.20 25.54 4.22
N ILE A 52 13.48 25.35 3.89
CA ILE A 52 14.47 24.72 4.77
C ILE A 52 15.00 25.68 5.84
N HIS A 53 15.28 26.92 5.44
CA HIS A 53 15.88 27.93 6.30
C HIS A 53 14.88 29.01 6.66
N PRO A 54 14.99 29.55 7.89
CA PRO A 54 14.13 30.62 8.33
C PRO A 54 14.44 31.94 7.60
N VAL A 55 13.43 32.80 7.52
CA VAL A 55 13.48 34.09 6.81
C VAL A 55 13.39 35.23 7.82
N ASP A 56 14.33 36.19 7.73
CA ASP A 56 14.33 37.39 8.58
C ASP A 56 13.26 38.41 8.19
N TYR A 57 13.14 39.49 8.97
CA TYR A 57 12.18 40.55 8.69
C TYR A 57 12.37 41.21 7.31
N ALA A 58 13.58 41.16 6.74
CA ALA A 58 13.90 41.78 5.45
C ALA A 58 13.64 40.84 4.26
N GLY A 59 13.12 39.63 4.52
CA GLY A 59 12.89 38.61 3.49
C GLY A 59 14.16 37.87 3.06
N ARG A 60 15.24 37.95 3.84
CA ARG A 60 16.50 37.25 3.58
C ARG A 60 16.48 35.89 4.26
N ILE A 61 16.99 34.89 3.55
CA ILE A 61 17.11 33.52 4.03
C ILE A 61 18.40 33.42 4.86
N CYS A 62 18.27 33.12 6.16
CA CYS A 62 19.40 32.97 7.06
C CYS A 62 20.34 31.85 6.58
N GLY A 63 21.64 32.13 6.46
CA GLY A 63 22.66 31.19 5.97
C GLY A 63 22.80 31.10 4.44
N SER A 64 21.91 31.73 3.66
CA SER A 64 21.95 31.60 2.18
C SER A 64 21.85 32.90 1.41
N SER A 65 21.22 33.94 1.95
CA SER A 65 21.07 35.23 1.26
C SER A 65 22.28 36.14 1.46
N ALA A 66 22.50 37.05 0.49
CA ALA A 66 23.59 38.01 0.53
C ALA A 66 23.59 38.88 1.81
N GLY A 67 24.72 38.91 2.53
CA GLY A 67 24.92 39.64 3.78
C GLY A 67 24.44 38.92 5.05
N VAL A 68 23.95 37.68 4.93
CA VAL A 68 23.54 36.81 6.04
C VAL A 68 23.98 35.35 5.81
N GLU A 69 24.98 35.11 4.94
CA GLU A 69 25.50 33.78 4.62
C GLU A 69 26.17 33.09 5.83
N ASP A 70 26.79 33.87 6.71
CA ASP A 70 27.39 33.43 7.97
C ASP A 70 26.36 33.27 9.10
N LYS A 71 25.14 33.80 8.91
CA LYS A 71 24.11 33.91 9.95
C LYS A 71 23.04 32.83 9.81
N HIS A 72 23.33 31.65 10.33
CA HIS A 72 22.52 30.44 10.15
C HIS A 72 21.29 30.37 11.06
N TYR A 73 21.29 31.08 12.20
CA TYR A 73 20.21 31.01 13.17
C TYR A 73 19.23 32.18 13.03
N ILE A 74 17.95 31.94 13.29
CA ILE A 74 16.96 33.01 13.45
C ILE A 74 16.70 33.33 14.93
N TYR A 75 16.73 34.62 15.25
CA TYR A 75 16.39 35.17 16.57
C TYR A 75 15.09 35.95 16.49
N VAL A 76 14.14 35.66 17.39
CA VAL A 76 12.86 36.38 17.51
C VAL A 76 13.02 37.52 18.52
N CYS A 77 12.80 38.76 18.10
CA CYS A 77 12.97 39.91 18.97
C CYS A 77 11.86 40.04 20.00
N GLY A 78 12.19 40.65 21.15
CA GLY A 78 11.21 41.04 22.14
C GLY A 78 10.32 42.18 21.64
N ASN A 79 9.06 42.20 22.07
CA ASN A 79 8.18 43.32 21.83
C ASN A 79 8.56 44.48 22.77
N ALA A 80 9.26 45.48 22.21
CA ALA A 80 9.75 46.65 22.94
C ALA A 80 8.67 47.39 23.76
N HIS A 81 7.40 47.34 23.32
CA HIS A 81 6.30 48.03 23.99
C HIS A 81 5.81 47.32 25.25
N SER A 82 6.00 46.00 25.33
CA SER A 82 5.61 45.21 26.51
C SER A 82 6.60 45.31 27.66
N GLY A 83 7.81 45.83 27.41
CA GLY A 83 8.89 45.89 28.37
C GLY A 83 9.51 44.51 28.66
N TYR A 84 10.45 44.53 29.60
CA TYR A 84 11.18 43.34 30.06
C TYR A 84 10.73 42.97 31.48
N GLU A 85 10.73 41.68 31.75
CA GLU A 85 10.58 41.10 33.08
C GLU A 85 11.88 40.37 33.42
N GLY A 86 12.75 41.03 34.19
CA GLY A 86 14.11 40.58 34.39
C GLY A 86 14.92 40.62 33.09
N LYS A 87 15.46 39.47 32.67
CA LYS A 87 16.30 39.32 31.47
C LYS A 87 15.50 38.99 30.20
N TYR A 88 14.19 38.74 30.34
CA TYR A 88 13.34 38.26 29.25
C TYR A 88 12.28 39.31 28.86
N PRO A 89 11.88 39.40 27.58
CA PRO A 89 10.78 40.26 27.18
C PRO A 89 9.45 39.67 27.64
N LYS A 90 8.48 40.50 28.02
CA LYS A 90 7.14 40.00 28.42
C LYS A 90 6.39 39.31 27.28
N LYS A 91 6.66 39.73 26.04
CA LYS A 91 6.08 39.15 24.82
C LYS A 91 7.11 39.16 23.69
N LEU A 92 7.07 38.15 22.83
CA LEU A 92 7.85 38.11 21.59
C LEU A 92 7.12 38.83 20.45
N ASP A 93 7.89 39.36 19.50
CA ASP A 93 7.37 39.96 18.28
C ASP A 93 7.79 39.11 17.07
N PHE A 94 6.91 38.20 16.63
CA PHE A 94 7.16 37.31 15.49
C PHE A 94 7.31 38.05 14.16
N GLN A 95 6.93 39.33 14.06
CA GLN A 95 7.21 40.12 12.87
C GLN A 95 8.67 40.63 12.85
N SER A 96 9.33 40.60 14.01
CA SER A 96 10.67 41.12 14.22
C SER A 96 11.67 39.99 14.42
N LYS A 97 12.12 39.39 13.32
CA LYS A 97 13.08 38.29 13.33
C LYS A 97 14.37 38.66 12.62
N SER A 98 15.50 38.25 13.17
CA SER A 98 16.81 38.62 12.64
C SER A 98 17.71 37.40 12.52
N CYS A 99 18.43 37.29 11.41
CA CYS A 99 19.48 36.27 11.27
C CYS A 99 20.68 36.63 12.16
N VAL A 100 21.21 35.65 12.88
CA VAL A 100 22.38 35.77 13.76
C VAL A 100 23.37 34.62 13.51
N GLU A 101 24.66 34.88 13.69
CA GLU A 101 25.73 33.88 13.51
C GLU A 101 25.68 32.81 14.60
N LYS A 102 25.42 33.22 15.84
CA LYS A 102 25.27 32.37 17.02
C LYS A 102 24.12 32.89 17.87
N CYS A 103 23.49 32.01 18.65
CA CYS A 103 22.44 32.44 19.55
C CYS A 103 22.99 33.41 20.61
N PRO A 104 22.42 34.63 20.69
CA PRO A 104 23.05 35.70 21.43
C PRO A 104 23.03 35.45 22.94
N LEU A 105 24.13 35.83 23.58
CA LEU A 105 24.22 35.92 25.04
C LEU A 105 23.42 37.15 25.50
N PRO A 106 22.94 37.17 26.76
CA PRO A 106 22.14 38.30 27.26
C PRO A 106 22.90 39.63 27.18
N GLY A 107 22.23 40.64 26.61
CA GLY A 107 22.74 42.02 26.54
C GLY A 107 23.53 42.38 25.28
N GLU A 108 23.68 41.45 24.34
CA GLU A 108 24.18 41.72 22.99
C GLU A 108 23.17 42.58 22.22
N ASP A 109 23.65 43.46 21.34
CA ASP A 109 22.78 44.35 20.57
C ASP A 109 22.35 43.67 19.27
N ILE A 110 21.06 43.34 19.17
CA ILE A 110 20.46 42.72 17.98
C ILE A 110 19.59 43.75 17.26
N ALA A 111 19.82 43.89 15.95
CA ALA A 111 18.99 44.74 15.10
C ALA A 111 17.59 44.13 14.97
N CYS A 112 16.59 44.79 15.53
CA CYS A 112 15.20 44.37 15.52
C CYS A 112 14.36 45.40 14.78
N ILE A 113 13.46 44.96 13.90
CA ILE A 113 12.51 45.88 13.26
C ILE A 113 11.45 46.31 14.29
N GLY A 114 11.25 47.62 14.43
CA GLY A 114 10.18 48.17 15.24
C GLY A 114 8.84 48.07 14.51
N LYS A 115 7.75 48.02 15.28
CA LYS A 115 6.40 48.19 14.72
C LYS A 115 6.30 49.56 14.04
N PRO A 116 5.58 49.66 12.91
CA PRO A 116 5.41 50.94 12.24
C PRO A 116 4.72 51.93 13.18
N LEU A 117 5.39 53.03 13.48
CA LEU A 117 4.82 54.13 14.26
C LEU A 117 4.02 55.01 13.30
N VAL A 118 2.70 54.96 13.45
CA VAL A 118 1.76 55.75 12.65
C VAL A 118 1.37 57.00 13.44
N ILE A 119 1.87 58.16 13.02
CA ILE A 119 1.57 59.45 13.65
C ILE A 119 0.58 60.20 12.74
N PRO A 120 -0.70 60.32 13.12
CA PRO A 120 -1.62 61.22 12.43
C PRO A 120 -1.28 62.66 12.77
N ARG A 121 -0.88 63.43 11.76
CA ARG A 121 -0.72 64.89 11.85
C ARG A 121 -1.95 65.54 11.22
N ALA A 122 -2.87 66.01 12.06
CA ALA A 122 -3.98 66.84 11.62
C ALA A 122 -3.48 68.28 11.41
N ARG A 123 -3.72 68.83 10.23
CA ARG A 123 -3.46 70.24 9.92
C ARG A 123 -4.79 70.95 9.69
N ASP A 124 -5.08 71.95 10.52
CA ASP A 124 -6.24 72.82 10.31
C ASP A 124 -5.91 73.83 9.20
N CYS A 125 -6.65 73.75 8.11
CA CYS A 125 -6.35 74.48 6.88
C CYS A 125 -7.21 75.74 6.74
N GLN A 126 -7.96 76.10 7.78
CA GLN A 126 -8.77 77.32 7.81
C GLN A 126 -7.95 78.60 7.61
N ASN A 127 -6.73 78.65 8.16
CA ASN A 127 -5.89 79.86 8.12
C ASN A 127 -4.73 79.76 7.12
N ASP A 128 -4.24 78.54 6.83
CA ASP A 128 -3.06 78.32 5.99
C ASP A 128 -3.39 78.11 4.49
N GLY A 129 -4.67 77.99 4.13
CA GLY A 129 -5.09 77.86 2.73
C GLY A 129 -4.59 76.59 2.04
N CYS A 130 -4.70 75.42 2.68
CA CYS A 130 -4.22 74.17 2.08
C CYS A 130 -5.01 73.82 0.81
N ILE A 131 -4.31 73.73 -0.30
CA ILE A 131 -4.82 73.20 -1.57
C ILE A 131 -4.21 71.81 -1.74
N VAL A 132 -5.03 70.75 -1.69
CA VAL A 132 -4.60 69.37 -1.98
C VAL A 132 -5.23 68.99 -3.32
N ASN A 133 -4.40 68.66 -4.32
CA ASN A 133 -4.85 68.35 -5.68
C ASN A 133 -5.78 69.41 -6.31
N GLY A 134 -5.50 70.71 -6.05
CA GLY A 134 -6.29 71.81 -6.60
C GLY A 134 -7.60 72.12 -5.85
N VAL A 135 -7.96 71.34 -4.82
CA VAL A 135 -9.15 71.56 -4.00
C VAL A 135 -8.75 72.16 -2.64
N GLN A 136 -9.40 73.25 -2.24
CA GLN A 136 -9.20 73.86 -0.93
C GLN A 136 -9.89 72.98 0.13
N VAL A 137 -9.09 72.36 1.00
CA VAL A 137 -9.59 71.42 2.00
C VAL A 137 -9.64 72.13 3.36
N ARG A 138 -10.73 71.98 4.12
CA ARG A 138 -10.85 72.60 5.46
C ARG A 138 -9.93 71.97 6.49
N LYS A 139 -9.74 70.66 6.42
CA LYS A 139 -8.84 69.89 7.29
C LYS A 139 -8.13 68.86 6.44
N SER A 140 -6.83 68.72 6.62
CA SER A 140 -6.05 67.63 6.06
C SER A 140 -5.47 66.79 7.18
N VAL A 141 -5.50 65.47 7.03
CA VAL A 141 -4.84 64.55 7.96
C VAL A 141 -3.73 63.86 7.18
N THR A 142 -2.49 64.12 7.57
CA THR A 142 -1.32 63.45 7.01
C THR A 142 -0.92 62.32 7.95
N TRP A 143 -0.83 61.11 7.43
CA TRP A 143 -0.33 59.96 8.17
C TRP A 143 1.16 59.83 7.90
N GLU A 144 1.99 60.03 8.92
CA GLU A 144 3.42 59.75 8.83
C GLU A 144 3.68 58.38 9.43
N VAL A 145 4.12 57.42 8.61
CA VAL A 145 4.46 56.08 9.07
C VAL A 145 5.97 55.95 9.10
N THR A 146 6.53 55.87 10.31
CA THR A 146 7.97 55.67 10.51
C THR A 146 8.20 54.23 10.96
N GLN A 147 8.95 53.47 10.17
CA GLN A 147 9.45 52.17 10.58
C GLN A 147 10.98 52.26 10.66
N SER A 148 11.54 51.79 11.76
CA SER A 148 12.98 51.82 11.99
C SER A 148 13.45 50.49 12.55
N THR A 149 14.68 50.13 12.21
CA THR A 149 15.41 49.05 12.87
C THR A 149 16.09 49.64 14.10
N SER A 150 15.73 49.16 15.29
CA SER A 150 16.37 49.55 16.54
C SER A 150 17.21 48.41 17.07
N TYR A 151 18.37 48.73 17.65
CA TYR A 151 19.16 47.75 18.37
C TYR A 151 18.51 47.51 19.74
N GLN A 152 18.08 46.28 19.98
CA GLN A 152 17.54 45.84 21.27
C GLN A 152 18.55 44.94 21.96
N LYS A 153 18.59 45.01 23.29
CA LYS A 153 19.37 44.07 24.11
C LYS A 153 18.74 42.68 24.01
N SER A 154 19.55 41.70 23.62
CA SER A 154 19.14 40.31 23.53
C SER A 154 18.79 39.72 24.90
N TYR A 155 17.87 38.76 24.90
CA TYR A 155 17.61 37.90 26.04
C TYR A 155 18.40 36.59 25.91
N PRO A 156 18.65 35.85 27.02
CA PRO A 156 19.38 34.58 26.97
C PRO A 156 18.66 33.57 26.06
N THR A 157 19.37 33.09 25.03
CA THR A 157 18.86 32.08 24.10
C THR A 157 19.79 30.88 23.99
N GLU A 158 19.22 29.75 23.59
CA GLU A 158 19.92 28.50 23.30
C GLU A 158 19.65 28.10 21.85
N PRO A 159 20.62 27.47 21.17
CA PRO A 159 20.37 26.91 19.85
C PRO A 159 19.37 25.77 19.93
N PHE A 160 18.37 25.79 19.05
CA PHE A 160 17.36 24.76 18.92
C PHE A 160 17.33 24.28 17.48
N ARG A 161 17.53 22.96 17.31
CA ARG A 161 17.47 22.27 16.01
C ARG A 161 18.39 22.85 14.93
N GLY A 162 19.47 23.52 15.33
CA GLY A 162 20.47 24.09 14.41
C GLY A 162 20.03 25.30 13.59
N ILE A 163 18.76 25.73 13.66
CA ILE A 163 18.21 26.79 12.78
C ILE A 163 17.61 27.98 13.53
N MET A 164 17.28 27.85 14.81
CA MET A 164 16.61 28.91 15.57
C MET A 164 17.18 29.06 16.98
N CYS A 165 17.04 30.27 17.52
CA CYS A 165 17.40 30.59 18.89
C CYS A 165 16.13 30.67 19.74
N VAL A 166 16.00 29.75 20.69
CA VAL A 166 14.87 29.72 21.62
C VAL A 166 15.27 30.30 22.97
N PRO A 167 14.35 30.95 23.70
CA PRO A 167 14.56 31.32 25.09
C PRO A 167 15.04 30.12 25.93
N GLY A 168 15.97 30.39 26.87
CA GLY A 168 16.39 29.42 27.87
C GLY A 168 15.22 28.92 28.74
N TRP A 169 15.44 27.82 29.46
CA TRP A 169 14.41 27.18 30.29
C TRP A 169 13.88 28.04 31.45
N ASP A 170 14.56 29.13 31.79
CA ASP A 170 14.09 30.12 32.77
C ASP A 170 12.83 30.87 32.30
N ALA A 171 12.51 30.84 31.00
CA ALA A 171 11.31 31.45 30.41
C ALA A 171 10.54 30.45 29.51
N PRO A 172 9.91 29.41 30.11
CA PRO A 172 9.29 28.32 29.36
C PRO A 172 8.12 28.80 28.50
N ASP A 173 7.37 29.81 28.94
CA ASP A 173 6.25 30.36 28.18
C ASP A 173 6.71 31.01 26.87
N LEU A 174 7.83 31.73 26.88
CA LEU A 174 8.40 32.34 25.67
C LEU A 174 9.01 31.27 24.78
N ARG A 175 9.67 30.26 25.37
CA ARG A 175 10.22 29.12 24.64
C ARG A 175 9.12 28.39 23.87
N ASN A 176 8.02 28.08 24.56
CA ASN A 176 6.86 27.43 23.96
C ASN A 176 6.18 28.31 22.90
N GLN A 177 6.17 29.64 23.07
CA GLN A 177 5.71 30.55 22.03
C GLN A 177 6.57 30.48 20.76
N VAL A 178 7.90 30.32 20.85
CA VAL A 178 8.74 30.16 19.65
C VAL A 178 8.49 28.80 18.99
N ILE A 179 8.44 27.73 19.78
CA ILE A 179 8.34 26.34 19.27
C ILE A 179 6.93 26.04 18.72
N TYR A 180 5.89 26.39 19.48
CA TYR A 180 4.49 26.07 19.19
C TYR A 180 3.67 27.28 18.76
N GLY A 181 4.33 28.41 18.51
CA GLY A 181 3.69 29.64 18.06
C GLY A 181 3.03 29.53 16.69
N PRO A 182 2.49 30.65 16.18
CA PRO A 182 1.81 30.70 14.88
C PRO A 182 2.70 30.23 13.71
N GLU A 183 4.03 30.29 13.87
CA GLU A 183 4.99 29.85 12.86
C GLU A 183 5.54 28.43 13.08
N GLY A 184 5.25 27.82 14.23
CA GLY A 184 5.74 26.50 14.61
C GLY A 184 5.41 25.42 13.56
N PRO A 185 4.15 25.30 13.08
CA PRO A 185 3.80 24.30 12.07
C PRO A 185 4.58 24.46 10.76
N LEU A 186 4.81 25.70 10.31
CA LEU A 186 5.56 25.99 9.09
C LEU A 186 7.04 25.67 9.28
N SER A 187 7.62 26.03 10.42
CA SER A 187 9.00 25.72 10.77
C SER A 187 9.24 24.22 10.88
N ASN A 188 8.35 23.48 11.56
CA ASN A 188 8.45 22.02 11.68
C ASN A 188 8.38 21.34 10.31
N THR A 189 7.47 21.79 9.45
CA THR A 189 7.34 21.26 8.09
C THR A 189 8.59 21.57 7.26
N GLY A 190 9.09 22.81 7.37
CA GLY A 190 10.31 23.25 6.70
C GLY A 190 11.54 22.46 7.10
N GLU A 191 11.68 22.20 8.40
CA GLU A 191 12.76 21.39 8.98
C GLU A 191 12.67 19.92 8.56
N ALA A 192 11.47 19.35 8.49
CA ALA A 192 11.27 18.01 7.97
C ALA A 192 11.77 17.90 6.52
N PHE A 193 11.49 18.90 5.67
CA PHE A 193 12.00 18.94 4.31
C PHE A 193 13.51 19.21 4.24
N GLY A 194 14.04 20.08 5.11
CA GLY A 194 15.48 20.32 5.23
C GLY A 194 16.26 19.07 5.63
N SER A 195 15.69 18.30 6.56
CA SER A 195 16.26 17.03 7.00
C SER A 195 16.30 15.98 5.88
N LEU A 196 15.47 16.10 4.84
CA LEU A 196 15.50 15.18 3.69
C LEU A 196 16.80 15.30 2.90
N GLU A 197 17.36 16.51 2.79
CA GLU A 197 18.62 16.76 2.10
C GLU A 197 19.81 16.13 2.83
N THR A 198 19.80 16.12 4.16
CA THR A 198 20.87 15.50 4.95
C THR A 198 20.62 14.01 5.23
N ALA A 199 19.37 13.53 5.25
CA ALA A 199 19.04 12.15 5.59
C ALA A 199 19.21 11.14 4.45
N TRP A 200 19.48 11.56 3.20
CA TRP A 200 19.47 10.67 2.04
C TRP A 200 20.33 9.38 2.17
N PRO A 201 21.52 9.36 2.83
CA PRO A 201 22.28 8.13 2.97
C PRO A 201 21.61 7.12 3.89
N VAL A 202 20.95 7.61 4.95
CA VAL A 202 20.17 6.77 5.86
C VAL A 202 18.96 6.21 5.11
N LEU A 203 18.26 7.05 4.35
CA LEU A 203 17.11 6.62 3.55
C LEU A 203 17.49 5.59 2.49
N LEU A 204 18.65 5.74 1.84
CA LEU A 204 19.19 4.76 0.91
C LEU A 204 19.56 3.45 1.63
N THR A 205 20.12 3.54 2.84
CA THR A 205 20.42 2.36 3.68
C THR A 205 19.14 1.62 4.06
N VAL A 206 18.08 2.34 4.45
CA VAL A 206 16.75 1.77 4.73
C VAL A 206 16.18 1.08 3.50
N PHE A 207 16.29 1.69 2.31
CA PHE A 207 15.90 1.06 1.04
C PHE A 207 16.63 -0.26 0.78
N CYS A 208 17.96 -0.28 0.97
CA CYS A 208 18.77 -1.49 0.79
C CYS A 208 18.42 -2.58 1.81
N ILE A 209 18.24 -2.22 3.09
CA ILE A 209 17.85 -3.16 4.15
C ILE A 209 16.46 -3.74 3.86
N ALA A 210 15.48 -2.90 3.51
CA ALA A 210 14.12 -3.37 3.20
C ALA A 210 14.11 -4.33 1.99
N THR A 211 14.90 -4.03 0.96
CA THR A 211 15.07 -4.88 -0.22
C THR A 211 15.71 -6.22 0.16
N LEU A 212 16.79 -6.19 0.94
CA LEU A 212 17.49 -7.40 1.39
C LEU A 212 16.58 -8.27 2.26
N LEU A 213 15.88 -7.68 3.24
CA LEU A 213 14.93 -8.37 4.09
C LEU A 213 13.78 -8.99 3.30
N SER A 214 13.29 -8.30 2.26
CA SER A 214 12.24 -8.81 1.37
C SER A 214 12.71 -10.03 0.57
N ILE A 215 13.93 -9.98 0.02
CA ILE A 215 14.53 -11.12 -0.70
C ILE A 215 14.74 -12.30 0.25
N ILE A 216 15.32 -12.05 1.43
CA ILE A 216 15.51 -13.09 2.45
C ILE A 216 14.17 -13.69 2.85
N PHE A 217 13.14 -12.88 3.05
CA PHE A 217 11.80 -13.36 3.42
C PHE A 217 11.21 -14.26 2.34
N LEU A 218 11.30 -13.86 1.06
CA LEU A 218 10.83 -14.71 -0.06
C LEU A 218 11.64 -16.01 -0.18
N LEU A 219 12.96 -15.98 0.00
CA LEU A 219 13.79 -17.18 0.03
C LEU A 219 13.43 -18.10 1.20
N LEU A 220 13.20 -17.54 2.39
CA LEU A 220 12.75 -18.30 3.55
C LEU A 220 11.37 -18.93 3.31
N MET A 221 10.46 -18.24 2.61
CA MET A 221 9.16 -18.80 2.20
C MET A 221 9.30 -19.99 1.24
N THR A 222 10.36 -20.06 0.43
CA THR A 222 10.60 -21.24 -0.44
C THR A 222 10.98 -22.49 0.36
N CYS A 223 11.71 -22.33 1.45
CA CYS A 223 12.27 -23.45 2.21
C CYS A 223 11.40 -23.83 3.42
N TYR A 224 10.79 -22.83 4.06
CA TYR A 224 10.16 -22.94 5.37
C TYR A 224 8.86 -22.13 5.45
N ALA A 225 8.02 -22.17 4.42
CA ALA A 225 6.75 -21.42 4.34
C ALA A 225 5.94 -21.45 5.66
N GLY A 226 5.66 -22.64 6.19
CA GLY A 226 4.89 -22.81 7.43
C GLY A 226 5.54 -22.15 8.66
N PRO A 227 6.74 -22.58 9.07
CA PRO A 227 7.43 -22.00 10.23
C PRO A 227 7.67 -20.49 10.12
N VAL A 228 8.06 -20.00 8.93
CA VAL A 228 8.33 -18.57 8.68
C VAL A 228 7.04 -17.77 8.85
N LEU A 229 5.93 -18.28 8.33
CA LEU A 229 4.64 -17.64 8.47
C LEU A 229 4.20 -17.56 9.94
N PHE A 230 4.25 -18.67 10.67
CA PHE A 230 3.90 -18.68 12.10
C PHE A 230 4.78 -17.74 12.91
N LEU A 231 6.09 -17.75 12.64
CA LEU A 231 7.03 -16.86 13.32
C LEU A 231 6.74 -15.40 12.99
N ALA A 232 6.46 -15.07 11.73
CA ALA A 232 6.13 -13.71 11.31
C ALA A 232 4.83 -13.21 11.96
N ILE A 233 3.78 -14.04 11.98
CA ILE A 233 2.51 -13.69 12.65
C ILE A 233 2.72 -13.53 14.15
N GLY A 234 3.43 -14.47 14.79
CA GLY A 234 3.71 -14.43 16.22
C GLY A 234 4.56 -13.23 16.63
N LEU A 235 5.62 -12.91 15.87
CA LEU A 235 6.46 -11.73 16.12
C LEU A 235 5.69 -10.42 15.89
N ALA A 236 4.88 -10.35 14.83
CA ALA A 236 4.03 -9.19 14.58
C ALA A 236 3.01 -8.98 15.70
N ASP A 237 2.38 -10.07 16.17
CA ASP A 237 1.44 -10.05 17.28
C ASP A 237 2.12 -9.60 18.58
N ILE A 238 3.28 -10.17 18.93
CA ILE A 238 4.07 -9.73 20.10
C ILE A 238 4.42 -8.24 20.01
N LEU A 239 4.82 -7.76 18.82
CA LEU A 239 5.17 -6.36 18.63
C LEU A 239 3.95 -5.44 18.79
N ILE A 240 2.80 -5.80 18.21
CA ILE A 240 1.54 -5.06 18.34
C ILE A 240 1.07 -5.07 19.80
N PHE A 241 1.21 -6.20 20.50
CA PHE A 241 0.89 -6.34 21.91
C PHE A 241 1.75 -5.42 22.78
N LEU A 242 3.08 -5.46 22.61
CA LEU A 242 4.02 -4.61 23.33
C LEU A 242 3.78 -3.12 23.03
N LEU A 243 3.48 -2.77 21.79
CA LEU A 243 3.13 -1.40 21.39
C LEU A 243 1.79 -0.96 22.01
N GLY A 244 0.80 -1.85 22.07
CA GLY A 244 -0.48 -1.62 22.74
C GLY A 244 -0.30 -1.38 24.24
N ILE A 245 0.55 -2.15 24.90
CA ILE A 245 0.95 -1.91 26.30
C ILE A 245 1.65 -0.56 26.44
N PHE A 246 2.63 -0.27 25.59
CA PHE A 246 3.40 0.98 25.63
C PHE A 246 2.47 2.19 25.61
N PHE A 247 1.54 2.27 24.64
CA PHE A 247 0.58 3.37 24.56
C PHE A 247 -0.44 3.36 25.71
N ALA A 248 -0.92 2.20 26.17
CA ALA A 248 -1.85 2.12 27.29
C ALA A 248 -1.24 2.62 28.60
N ILE A 249 0.06 2.36 28.84
CA ILE A 249 0.78 2.85 30.02
C ILE A 249 0.92 4.39 30.00
N GLY A 250 0.82 5.04 28.83
CA GLY A 250 0.84 6.50 28.68
C GLY A 250 -0.17 7.26 29.56
N VAL A 251 -1.23 6.60 30.02
CA VAL A 251 -2.18 7.17 30.99
C VAL A 251 -1.53 7.55 32.31
N PHE A 252 -0.51 6.80 32.75
CA PHE A 252 0.14 6.99 34.05
C PHE A 252 1.23 8.05 34.02
N PHE A 253 1.63 8.54 32.84
CA PHE A 253 2.63 9.59 32.71
C PHE A 253 1.99 10.98 32.67
N ASP A 254 2.73 11.97 33.16
CA ASP A 254 2.30 13.36 33.14
C ASP A 254 2.46 13.95 31.72
N PRO A 255 1.38 14.26 30.99
CA PRO A 255 1.48 14.79 29.63
C PRO A 255 2.16 16.17 29.57
N PHE A 256 2.34 16.84 30.71
CA PHE A 256 3.02 18.13 30.80
C PHE A 256 4.53 18.00 30.98
N ASN A 257 5.05 16.80 31.31
CA ASN A 257 6.49 16.57 31.48
C ASN A 257 7.17 16.21 30.16
N THR A 258 7.49 17.20 29.34
CA THR A 258 8.15 17.03 28.04
C THR A 258 9.58 16.46 28.13
N ALA A 259 10.22 16.56 29.30
CA ALA A 259 11.54 16.01 29.57
C ALA A 259 11.50 14.53 30.03
N GLY A 260 10.31 13.98 30.28
CA GLY A 260 10.17 12.59 30.70
C GLY A 260 10.57 11.62 29.59
N TRP A 261 11.21 10.52 30.00
CA TRP A 261 11.66 9.50 29.05
C TRP A 261 10.50 8.96 28.22
N TYR A 262 9.33 8.71 28.82
CA TYR A 262 8.17 8.18 28.09
C TYR A 262 7.70 9.13 26.99
N GLN A 263 7.54 10.42 27.31
CA GLN A 263 7.11 11.47 26.40
C GLN A 263 8.12 11.67 25.27
N SER A 264 9.42 11.51 25.58
CA SER A 264 10.45 11.55 24.56
C SER A 264 10.39 10.37 23.59
N TRP A 265 9.84 9.20 23.95
CA TRP A 265 9.70 8.06 23.04
C TRP A 265 8.30 7.94 22.41
N ASN A 266 7.29 8.54 23.03
CA ASN A 266 5.92 8.47 22.57
C ASN A 266 5.62 9.53 21.48
N PRO A 267 5.36 9.12 20.22
CA PRO A 267 5.09 10.06 19.14
C PRO A 267 3.80 10.88 19.36
N ILE A 268 2.81 10.33 20.07
CA ILE A 268 1.57 11.04 20.38
C ILE A 268 1.85 12.20 21.34
N ASP A 269 2.67 11.99 22.37
CA ASP A 269 2.99 13.05 23.35
C ASP A 269 3.94 14.11 22.78
N ARG A 270 4.74 13.76 21.75
CA ARG A 270 5.55 14.73 20.99
C ARG A 270 4.70 15.66 20.12
N THR A 271 3.56 15.17 19.63
CA THR A 271 2.71 15.89 18.66
C THR A 271 1.52 16.58 19.30
N LEU A 272 0.91 15.95 20.31
CA LEU A 272 -0.23 16.46 21.05
C LEU A 272 0.19 16.70 22.49
N TYR A 273 -0.17 17.87 23.01
CA TYR A 273 0.13 18.27 24.38
C TYR A 273 -1.13 18.19 25.26
N GLY A 274 -0.94 17.83 26.53
CA GLY A 274 -1.99 17.85 27.56
C GLY A 274 -2.89 16.61 27.58
N GLU A 275 -4.07 16.74 28.19
CA GLU A 275 -4.98 15.62 28.49
C GLU A 275 -5.49 14.87 27.25
N TRP A 276 -5.56 15.52 26.10
CA TRP A 276 -5.95 14.86 24.85
C TRP A 276 -4.96 13.80 24.40
N ALA A 277 -3.66 14.02 24.62
CA ALA A 277 -2.63 13.04 24.33
C ALA A 277 -2.82 11.78 25.19
N ARG A 278 -3.14 11.96 26.49
CA ARG A 278 -3.45 10.88 27.42
C ARG A 278 -4.62 10.00 26.96
N VAL A 279 -5.73 10.63 26.55
CA VAL A 279 -6.92 9.92 26.04
C VAL A 279 -6.59 9.18 24.74
N LEU A 280 -5.85 9.81 23.83
CA LEU A 280 -5.48 9.20 22.56
C LEU A 280 -4.54 8.00 22.76
N ASN A 281 -3.54 8.12 23.63
CA ASN A 281 -2.65 7.02 24.03
C ASN A 281 -3.43 5.82 24.56
N LEU A 282 -4.39 6.05 25.48
CA LEU A 282 -5.24 4.98 25.99
C LEU A 282 -6.05 4.32 24.88
N LEU A 283 -6.70 5.12 24.04
CA LEU A 283 -7.56 4.62 22.97
C LEU A 283 -6.77 3.80 21.94
N VAL A 284 -5.61 4.31 21.50
CA VAL A 284 -4.71 3.61 20.58
C VAL A 284 -4.19 2.32 21.24
N GLY A 285 -3.76 2.38 22.50
CA GLY A 285 -3.30 1.22 23.26
C GLY A 285 -4.35 0.12 23.35
N LEU A 286 -5.58 0.46 23.72
CA LEU A 286 -6.70 -0.49 23.81
C LEU A 286 -7.07 -1.11 22.45
N ILE A 287 -7.04 -0.31 21.37
CA ILE A 287 -7.30 -0.82 20.01
C ILE A 287 -6.21 -1.82 19.61
N LEU A 288 -4.93 -1.50 19.82
CA LEU A 288 -3.82 -2.39 19.48
C LEU A 288 -3.85 -3.69 20.29
N LEU A 289 -4.16 -3.62 21.58
CA LEU A 289 -4.35 -4.81 22.42
C LEU A 289 -5.52 -5.66 21.94
N GLY A 290 -6.64 -5.03 21.55
CA GLY A 290 -7.78 -5.74 20.95
C GLY A 290 -7.41 -6.44 19.64
N VAL A 291 -6.64 -5.77 18.78
CA VAL A 291 -6.14 -6.35 17.53
C VAL A 291 -5.22 -7.54 17.81
N SER A 292 -4.31 -7.45 18.78
CA SER A 292 -3.43 -8.56 19.15
C SER A 292 -4.21 -9.79 19.64
N VAL A 293 -5.18 -9.61 20.55
CA VAL A 293 -6.03 -10.73 21.01
C VAL A 293 -6.76 -11.41 19.84
N LEU A 294 -7.26 -10.61 18.90
CA LEU A 294 -7.90 -11.13 17.69
C LEU A 294 -6.90 -11.85 16.78
N MET A 295 -5.66 -11.35 16.65
CA MET A 295 -4.59 -12.01 15.90
C MET A 295 -4.21 -13.37 16.51
N VAL A 296 -4.04 -13.48 17.83
CA VAL A 296 -3.80 -14.77 18.51
C VAL A 296 -4.93 -15.76 18.22
N HIS A 297 -6.18 -15.31 18.32
CA HIS A 297 -7.33 -16.15 18.02
C HIS A 297 -7.32 -16.62 16.56
N THR A 298 -7.03 -15.73 15.62
CA THR A 298 -6.91 -16.12 14.20
C THR A 298 -5.73 -17.04 13.92
N LEU A 299 -4.61 -16.87 14.61
CA LEU A 299 -3.43 -17.72 14.48
C LEU A 299 -3.75 -19.16 14.91
N TYR A 300 -4.47 -19.31 16.02
CA TYR A 300 -4.95 -20.61 16.49
C TYR A 300 -5.80 -21.33 15.43
N HIS A 301 -6.71 -20.59 14.77
CA HIS A 301 -7.57 -21.18 13.73
C HIS A 301 -6.83 -21.41 12.40
N ALA A 302 -5.96 -20.49 12.00
CA ALA A 302 -5.15 -20.64 10.80
C ALA A 302 -4.21 -21.85 10.91
N ALA A 303 -3.80 -22.22 12.13
CA ALA A 303 -2.92 -23.35 12.36
C ALA A 303 -3.51 -24.69 11.90
N GLU A 304 -4.84 -24.87 11.97
CA GLU A 304 -5.50 -26.11 11.54
C GLU A 304 -5.52 -26.28 10.01
N ARG A 305 -5.35 -25.19 9.24
CA ARG A 305 -5.49 -25.18 7.78
C ARG A 305 -4.26 -24.69 7.04
N ILE A 306 -3.11 -24.61 7.71
CA ILE A 306 -1.92 -23.99 7.14
C ILE A 306 -1.38 -24.73 5.91
N ASP A 307 -1.66 -26.03 5.79
CA ASP A 307 -1.19 -26.86 4.68
C ASP A 307 -1.74 -26.38 3.32
N GLU A 308 -2.98 -25.88 3.28
CA GLU A 308 -3.60 -25.34 2.05
C GLU A 308 -2.85 -24.07 1.56
N PRO A 309 -2.65 -23.01 2.39
CA PRO A 309 -1.82 -21.89 1.99
C PRO A 309 -0.36 -22.25 1.67
N ILE A 310 0.23 -23.24 2.35
CA ILE A 310 1.61 -23.67 2.07
C ILE A 310 1.73 -24.22 0.65
N GLY A 311 0.74 -24.98 0.17
CA GLY A 311 0.76 -25.51 -1.20
C GLY A 311 0.69 -24.41 -2.26
N ILE A 312 -0.15 -23.37 -2.08
CA ILE A 312 -0.18 -22.23 -3.02
C ILE A 312 1.08 -21.37 -2.92
N ILE A 313 1.65 -21.22 -1.71
CA ILE A 313 2.94 -20.55 -1.53
C ILE A 313 4.01 -21.30 -2.32
N HIS A 314 4.07 -22.62 -2.19
CA HIS A 314 5.04 -23.45 -2.90
C HIS A 314 4.88 -23.31 -4.42
N ALA A 315 3.66 -23.41 -4.96
CA ALA A 315 3.40 -23.22 -6.39
C ALA A 315 3.77 -21.80 -6.88
N SER A 316 3.55 -20.79 -6.05
CA SER A 316 3.92 -19.40 -6.38
C SER A 316 5.43 -19.19 -6.34
N MET A 317 6.11 -19.79 -5.37
CA MET A 317 7.57 -19.76 -5.24
C MET A 317 8.25 -20.55 -6.34
N GLU A 318 7.65 -21.65 -6.81
CA GLU A 318 8.10 -22.41 -7.98
C GLU A 318 8.13 -21.50 -9.21
N PHE A 319 7.06 -20.72 -9.45
CA PHE A 319 7.04 -19.73 -10.53
C PHE A 319 8.09 -18.62 -10.34
N ILE A 320 8.26 -18.10 -9.11
CA ILE A 320 9.15 -16.96 -8.84
C ILE A 320 10.64 -17.35 -8.88
N PHE A 321 11.00 -18.54 -8.39
CA PHE A 321 12.38 -18.96 -8.14
C PHE A 321 12.84 -20.19 -8.94
N GLU A 322 12.06 -20.71 -9.90
CA GLU A 322 12.31 -22.00 -10.60
C GLU A 322 13.82 -22.30 -10.80
N PRO A 323 14.44 -23.18 -9.96
CA PRO A 323 15.88 -23.14 -9.74
C PRO A 323 16.74 -23.82 -10.82
N LYS A 324 16.13 -24.45 -11.83
CA LYS A 324 16.82 -25.43 -12.67
C LYS A 324 17.05 -24.90 -14.09
N HIS A 325 18.17 -24.22 -14.24
CA HIS A 325 18.98 -24.10 -15.47
C HIS A 325 18.69 -23.06 -16.55
N THR A 326 17.62 -22.26 -16.54
CA THR A 326 17.43 -21.31 -17.66
C THR A 326 17.05 -19.87 -17.35
N SER A 327 16.72 -19.49 -16.10
CA SER A 327 15.99 -18.21 -15.93
C SER A 327 15.78 -17.65 -14.51
N ILE A 328 16.70 -17.79 -13.56
CA ILE A 328 16.68 -16.94 -12.34
C ILE A 328 17.39 -15.61 -12.68
N PRO A 329 16.97 -14.35 -12.32
CA PRO A 329 15.90 -13.83 -11.46
C PRO A 329 15.12 -12.65 -12.13
N PHE A 330 14.76 -12.72 -13.42
CA PHE A 330 14.20 -11.54 -14.10
C PHE A 330 12.86 -11.06 -13.52
N LEU A 331 12.06 -11.97 -12.95
CA LEU A 331 10.82 -11.59 -12.27
C LEU A 331 11.09 -10.81 -10.97
N LEU A 332 12.19 -11.09 -10.26
CA LEU A 332 12.62 -10.31 -9.08
C LEU A 332 13.10 -8.90 -9.46
N LEU A 333 13.46 -8.68 -10.74
CA LEU A 333 13.76 -7.34 -11.24
C LEU A 333 12.50 -6.48 -11.34
N VAL A 334 11.31 -7.07 -11.47
CA VAL A 334 10.04 -6.34 -11.54
C VAL A 334 9.76 -5.56 -10.23
N PRO A 335 9.69 -6.17 -9.04
CA PRO A 335 9.47 -5.42 -7.80
C PRO A 335 10.64 -4.50 -7.47
N PHE A 336 11.89 -4.89 -7.76
CA PHE A 336 13.05 -4.02 -7.54
C PHE A 336 12.98 -2.76 -8.43
N GLY A 337 12.81 -2.95 -9.74
CA GLY A 337 12.68 -1.87 -10.72
C GLY A 337 11.47 -1.00 -10.44
N SER A 338 10.32 -1.60 -10.10
CA SER A 338 9.13 -0.88 -9.68
C SER A 338 9.38 -0.01 -8.44
N SER A 339 10.09 -0.54 -7.43
CA SER A 339 10.44 0.20 -6.21
C SER A 339 11.37 1.39 -6.52
N VAL A 340 12.43 1.16 -7.31
CA VAL A 340 13.38 2.21 -7.72
C VAL A 340 12.68 3.31 -8.51
N VAL A 341 11.86 2.94 -9.50
CA VAL A 341 11.11 3.91 -10.32
C VAL A 341 10.10 4.67 -9.47
N THR A 342 9.37 3.98 -8.59
CA THR A 342 8.37 4.62 -7.71
C THR A 342 9.02 5.60 -6.74
N ILE A 343 10.08 5.20 -6.04
CA ILE A 343 10.78 6.08 -5.10
C ILE A 343 11.47 7.24 -5.82
N GLY A 344 12.13 6.98 -6.96
CA GLY A 344 12.76 8.01 -7.77
C GLY A 344 11.76 9.04 -8.28
N PHE A 345 10.60 8.58 -8.76
CA PHE A 345 9.55 9.46 -9.25
C PHE A 345 8.86 10.23 -8.12
N VAL A 346 8.51 9.57 -7.01
CA VAL A 346 7.91 10.23 -5.84
C VAL A 346 8.89 11.25 -5.25
N GLY A 347 10.17 10.91 -5.12
CA GLY A 347 11.22 11.83 -4.65
C GLY A 347 11.36 13.05 -5.57
N LEU A 348 11.37 12.86 -6.88
CA LEU A 348 11.37 13.95 -7.86
C LEU A 348 10.10 14.81 -7.77
N ALA A 349 8.94 14.18 -7.61
CA ALA A 349 7.66 14.88 -7.49
C ALA A 349 7.58 15.68 -6.17
N VAL A 350 8.10 15.14 -5.06
CA VAL A 350 8.23 15.86 -3.79
C VAL A 350 9.20 17.03 -3.93
N TYR A 351 10.31 16.88 -4.64
CA TYR A 351 11.22 17.99 -4.93
C TYR A 351 10.51 19.13 -5.69
N PHE A 352 9.77 18.80 -6.75
CA PHE A 352 8.98 19.80 -7.48
C PHE A 352 7.86 20.38 -6.63
N PHE A 353 7.23 19.58 -5.76
CA PHE A 353 6.21 20.05 -4.83
C PHE A 353 6.79 21.07 -3.85
N MET A 354 7.97 20.82 -3.29
CA MET A 354 8.67 21.80 -2.44
C MET A 354 8.94 23.10 -3.17
N LEU A 355 9.37 23.01 -4.43
CA LEU A 355 9.58 24.19 -5.27
C LEU A 355 8.27 24.98 -5.46
N VAL A 356 7.16 24.29 -5.74
CA VAL A 356 5.83 24.92 -5.82
C VAL A 356 5.43 25.55 -4.49
N LEU A 357 5.63 24.88 -3.35
CA LEU A 357 5.29 25.42 -2.02
C LEU A 357 6.07 26.70 -1.67
N THR A 358 7.28 26.86 -2.19
CA THR A 358 8.10 28.07 -1.98
C THR A 358 7.82 29.21 -2.96
N ALA A 359 6.91 29.00 -3.90
CA ALA A 359 6.54 30.02 -4.87
C ALA A 359 5.76 31.16 -4.19
N GLY A 360 6.18 32.39 -4.47
CA GLY A 360 5.51 33.58 -4.01
C GLY A 360 6.45 34.80 -4.03
N PRO A 361 5.93 35.98 -4.41
CA PRO A 361 6.72 37.18 -4.37
C PRO A 361 7.01 37.57 -2.91
N VAL A 362 8.24 37.98 -2.65
CA VAL A 362 8.63 38.59 -1.38
C VAL A 362 8.21 40.05 -1.45
N GLU A 363 6.95 40.31 -1.09
CA GLU A 363 6.40 41.66 -1.14
C GLU A 363 6.73 42.43 0.13
N SER A 364 7.08 43.71 -0.04
CA SER A 364 7.26 44.65 1.06
C SER A 364 5.94 45.27 1.51
N ARG A 365 4.76 44.71 1.18
CA ARG A 365 3.45 45.33 1.45
C ARG A 365 3.00 45.16 2.91
N GLY A 366 3.75 45.72 3.85
CA GLY A 366 3.48 45.57 5.28
C GLY A 366 2.58 46.65 5.89
N ILE A 367 2.37 47.79 5.21
CA ILE A 367 1.60 48.91 5.75
C ILE A 367 0.36 49.11 4.89
N GLU A 368 -0.83 48.91 5.47
CA GLU A 368 -2.11 49.19 4.81
C GLU A 368 -2.73 50.45 5.41
N ILE A 369 -2.99 51.46 4.58
CA ILE A 369 -3.66 52.70 4.98
C ILE A 369 -4.83 52.90 4.02
N ASN A 370 -6.06 52.83 4.54
CA ASN A 370 -7.30 52.97 3.76
C ASN A 370 -7.42 51.98 2.59
N GLY A 371 -6.89 50.76 2.72
CA GLY A 371 -6.90 49.74 1.66
C GLY A 371 -5.76 49.85 0.64
N ASP A 372 -4.95 50.93 0.70
CA ASP A 372 -3.74 51.06 -0.10
C ASP A 372 -2.54 50.47 0.65
N HIS A 373 -1.72 49.70 -0.06
CA HIS A 373 -0.53 49.07 0.50
C HIS A 373 0.74 49.86 0.18
N TYR A 374 1.53 50.14 1.22
CA TYR A 374 2.80 50.85 1.14
C TYR A 374 3.98 49.91 1.46
N PRO A 375 5.14 50.13 0.83
CA PRO A 375 6.34 49.36 1.11
C PRO A 375 6.80 49.58 2.56
N SER A 376 7.05 48.49 3.25
CA SER A 376 7.50 48.32 4.63
C SER A 376 8.90 47.72 4.61
N LEU A 377 9.69 47.96 5.66
CA LEU A 377 10.95 47.26 5.88
C LEU A 377 10.72 45.77 6.18
N TYR A 378 9.51 45.43 6.63
CA TYR A 378 9.07 44.05 6.81
C TYR A 378 8.61 43.46 5.48
N LYS A 379 9.18 42.32 5.10
CA LYS A 379 8.77 41.57 3.90
C LYS A 379 8.18 40.23 4.28
N THR A 380 7.08 39.88 3.62
CA THR A 380 6.46 38.56 3.75
C THR A 380 6.38 37.90 2.40
N VAL A 381 6.49 36.57 2.42
CA VAL A 381 6.15 35.75 1.25
C VAL A 381 4.63 35.76 1.15
N GLN A 382 4.09 36.38 0.11
CA GLN A 382 2.67 36.30 -0.17
C GLN A 382 2.37 35.08 -1.04
N LYS A 383 1.22 34.43 -0.81
CA LYS A 383 0.71 33.44 -1.75
C LYS A 383 0.52 34.14 -3.10
N PRO A 384 1.00 33.55 -4.21
CA PRO A 384 1.02 34.24 -5.49
C PRO A 384 -0.37 34.50 -6.07
N TRP A 385 -1.35 33.66 -5.72
CA TRP A 385 -2.76 33.88 -6.07
C TRP A 385 -3.60 34.00 -4.79
N ASN A 386 -4.34 35.10 -4.70
CA ASN A 386 -5.28 35.32 -3.61
C ASN A 386 -6.47 34.34 -3.71
N GLY A 387 -6.92 33.82 -2.56
CA GLY A 387 -8.10 32.96 -2.46
C GLY A 387 -7.87 31.48 -2.81
N LEU A 388 -8.92 30.83 -3.32
CA LEU A 388 -9.00 29.37 -3.51
C LEU A 388 -8.06 28.83 -4.61
N GLY A 389 -7.58 29.68 -5.52
CA GLY A 389 -6.82 29.24 -6.70
C GLY A 389 -5.49 28.53 -6.36
N TRP A 390 -4.74 29.05 -5.39
CA TRP A 390 -3.47 28.44 -4.96
C TRP A 390 -3.69 27.11 -4.23
N ASP A 391 -4.69 27.06 -3.35
CA ASP A 391 -5.02 25.85 -2.61
C ASP A 391 -5.52 24.74 -3.58
N ILE A 392 -6.28 25.09 -4.63
CA ILE A 392 -6.64 24.15 -5.71
C ILE A 392 -5.40 23.65 -6.47
N ALA A 393 -4.43 24.53 -6.76
CA ALA A 393 -3.20 24.14 -7.46
C ALA A 393 -2.39 23.12 -6.64
N ILE A 394 -2.27 23.34 -5.33
CA ILE A 394 -1.65 22.40 -4.39
C ILE A 394 -2.41 21.06 -4.38
N LEU A 395 -3.74 21.10 -4.26
CA LEU A 395 -4.56 19.88 -4.27
C LEU A 395 -4.44 19.11 -5.59
N LEU A 396 -4.40 19.80 -6.73
CA LEU A 396 -4.20 19.19 -8.04
C LEU A 396 -2.82 18.52 -8.14
N PHE A 397 -1.79 19.15 -7.57
CA PHE A 397 -0.45 18.57 -7.52
C PHE A 397 -0.40 17.30 -6.68
N ILE A 398 -1.00 17.32 -5.48
CA ILE A 398 -1.09 16.14 -4.60
C ILE A 398 -1.88 15.03 -5.28
N ALA A 399 -3.01 15.37 -5.91
CA ALA A 399 -3.83 14.42 -6.66
C ALA A 399 -3.06 13.77 -7.82
N GLY A 400 -2.27 14.57 -8.55
CA GLY A 400 -1.40 14.06 -9.62
C GLY A 400 -0.31 13.13 -9.09
N LEU A 401 0.32 13.46 -7.95
CA LEU A 401 1.32 12.59 -7.31
C LEU A 401 0.74 11.23 -6.92
N ILE A 402 -0.44 11.22 -6.28
CA ILE A 402 -1.15 9.99 -5.92
C ILE A 402 -1.49 9.17 -7.18
N TRP A 403 -2.00 9.83 -8.23
CA TRP A 403 -2.36 9.15 -9.47
C TRP A 403 -1.16 8.47 -10.13
N ILE A 404 0.01 9.13 -10.16
CA ILE A 404 1.21 8.55 -10.74
C ILE A 404 1.71 7.36 -9.91
N ALA A 405 1.73 7.49 -8.57
CA ALA A 405 2.14 6.40 -7.69
C ALA A 405 1.25 5.15 -7.87
N GLU A 406 -0.07 5.34 -7.94
CA GLU A 406 -1.03 4.25 -8.17
C GLU A 406 -0.90 3.64 -9.56
N LEU A 407 -0.61 4.44 -10.60
CA LEU A 407 -0.35 3.94 -11.95
C LEU A 407 0.87 3.02 -11.97
N LEU A 408 1.95 3.39 -11.29
CA LEU A 408 3.17 2.56 -11.21
C LEU A 408 2.89 1.22 -10.52
N ILE A 409 2.14 1.23 -9.41
CA ILE A 409 1.70 0.01 -8.71
C ILE A 409 0.83 -0.85 -9.63
N ALA A 410 -0.14 -0.23 -10.32
CA ALA A 410 -1.07 -0.93 -11.21
C ALA A 410 -0.37 -1.59 -12.40
N VAL A 411 0.59 -0.90 -13.01
CA VAL A 411 1.41 -1.45 -14.10
C VAL A 411 2.22 -2.65 -13.59
N GLY A 412 2.84 -2.55 -12.41
CA GLY A 412 3.59 -3.65 -11.81
C GLY A 412 2.73 -4.90 -11.60
N GLN A 413 1.56 -4.74 -10.99
CA GLN A 413 0.60 -5.84 -10.75
C GLN A 413 0.10 -6.45 -12.07
N PHE A 414 -0.24 -5.62 -13.05
CA PHE A 414 -0.65 -6.09 -14.38
C PHE A 414 0.44 -6.92 -15.07
N VAL A 415 1.70 -6.48 -15.02
CA VAL A 415 2.83 -7.21 -15.63
C VAL A 415 3.05 -8.56 -14.96
N VAL A 416 2.93 -8.64 -13.63
CA VAL A 416 3.03 -9.91 -12.91
C VAL A 416 1.89 -10.85 -13.32
N SER A 417 0.64 -10.38 -13.31
CA SER A 417 -0.51 -11.18 -13.77
C SER A 417 -0.36 -11.64 -15.22
N TYR A 418 0.16 -10.77 -16.10
CA TYR A 418 0.47 -11.12 -17.49
C TYR A 418 1.47 -12.27 -17.58
N CYS A 419 2.58 -12.20 -16.84
CA CYS A 419 3.62 -13.22 -16.83
C CYS A 419 3.09 -14.56 -16.29
N VAL A 420 2.26 -14.52 -15.24
CA VAL A 420 1.62 -15.73 -14.67
C VAL A 420 0.70 -16.40 -15.68
N CYS A 421 -0.14 -15.62 -16.37
CA CYS A 421 -1.02 -16.15 -17.41
C CYS A 421 -0.21 -16.82 -18.54
N GLU A 422 0.84 -16.18 -19.04
CA GLU A 422 1.70 -16.77 -20.08
C GLU A 422 2.37 -18.06 -19.57
N TRP A 423 3.00 -18.02 -18.39
CA TRP A 423 3.66 -19.19 -17.80
C TRP A 423 2.70 -20.35 -17.53
N PHE A 424 1.46 -20.06 -17.10
CA PHE A 424 0.47 -21.09 -16.84
C PHE A 424 0.14 -21.89 -18.10
N PHE A 425 -0.01 -21.23 -19.26
CA PHE A 425 -0.39 -21.88 -20.52
C PHE A 425 0.78 -22.44 -21.33
N VAL A 426 2.03 -22.22 -20.90
CA VAL A 426 3.19 -22.86 -21.50
C VAL A 426 3.12 -24.39 -21.26
N PRO A 427 3.27 -25.21 -22.31
CA PRO A 427 3.26 -26.66 -22.18
C PRO A 427 4.42 -27.13 -21.31
N ILE A 428 4.15 -28.10 -20.44
CA ILE A 428 5.17 -28.66 -19.54
C ILE A 428 6.08 -29.61 -20.31
N ASN A 429 7.39 -29.35 -20.24
CA ASN A 429 8.40 -30.28 -20.72
C ASN A 429 8.67 -31.30 -19.62
N VAL A 430 8.15 -32.52 -19.81
CA VAL A 430 8.44 -33.64 -18.92
C VAL A 430 9.82 -34.16 -19.27
N ILE A 431 10.83 -33.75 -18.50
CA ILE A 431 12.17 -34.30 -18.62
C ILE A 431 12.17 -35.61 -17.83
N GLU A 432 12.13 -36.73 -18.55
CA GLU A 432 12.35 -38.04 -17.93
C GLU A 432 13.75 -38.01 -17.31
N ALA A 433 13.83 -38.27 -15.99
CA ALA A 433 15.12 -38.35 -15.33
C ALA A 433 16.00 -39.35 -16.09
N PRO A 434 17.29 -39.05 -16.35
CA PRO A 434 18.15 -39.93 -17.14
C PRO A 434 18.22 -41.36 -16.55
N GLU A 435 18.05 -41.50 -15.23
CA GLU A 435 17.92 -42.79 -14.56
C GLU A 435 16.59 -43.49 -14.85
N ALA A 436 15.47 -42.76 -14.88
CA ALA A 436 14.17 -43.32 -15.25
C ALA A 436 14.14 -43.74 -16.73
N ALA A 437 14.78 -42.96 -17.61
CA ALA A 437 14.98 -43.31 -19.01
C ALA A 437 15.84 -44.58 -19.14
N LYS A 438 16.97 -44.67 -18.41
CA LYS A 438 17.81 -45.88 -18.35
C LYS A 438 17.06 -47.08 -17.78
N MET A 439 16.25 -46.91 -16.73
CA MET A 439 15.44 -47.99 -16.16
C MET A 439 14.36 -48.45 -17.13
N LYS A 440 13.71 -47.53 -17.86
CA LYS A 440 12.78 -47.90 -18.95
C LYS A 440 13.50 -48.65 -20.06
N GLU A 441 14.67 -48.20 -20.47
CA GLU A 441 15.48 -48.86 -21.49
C GLU A 441 15.91 -50.26 -21.05
N GLN A 442 16.40 -50.41 -19.81
CA GLN A 442 16.74 -51.69 -19.21
C GLN A 442 15.52 -52.60 -19.06
N ALA A 443 14.37 -52.08 -18.65
CA ALA A 443 13.12 -52.84 -18.55
C ALA A 443 12.62 -53.28 -19.93
N HIS A 444 12.76 -52.44 -20.96
CA HIS A 444 12.43 -52.80 -22.33
C HIS A 444 13.41 -53.84 -22.90
N ALA A 445 14.71 -53.70 -22.64
CA ALA A 445 15.73 -54.67 -23.02
C ALA A 445 15.46 -56.04 -22.38
N ALA A 446 15.24 -56.06 -21.05
CA ALA A 446 14.87 -57.27 -20.31
C ALA A 446 13.55 -57.89 -20.80
N SER A 447 12.53 -57.07 -21.08
CA SER A 447 11.26 -57.54 -21.65
C SER A 447 11.41 -58.12 -23.06
N SER A 448 12.42 -57.69 -23.83
CA SER A 448 12.64 -58.14 -25.20
C SER A 448 13.45 -59.43 -25.30
N GLU A 449 14.31 -59.72 -24.32
CA GLU A 449 15.14 -60.94 -24.30
C GLU A 449 14.50 -62.13 -23.55
N VAL A 450 13.55 -61.89 -22.66
CA VAL A 450 12.83 -62.98 -21.99
C VAL A 450 11.83 -63.61 -22.96
N LYS A 451 12.26 -64.67 -23.66
CA LYS A 451 11.36 -65.68 -24.22
C LYS A 451 10.41 -66.11 -23.09
N LYS A 452 9.14 -65.73 -23.20
CA LYS A 452 8.07 -66.10 -22.25
C LYS A 452 7.86 -67.61 -22.26
N THR A 453 8.74 -68.34 -21.59
CA THR A 453 8.45 -69.70 -21.14
C THR A 453 7.34 -69.56 -20.09
N ALA A 454 6.20 -70.21 -20.31
CA ALA A 454 5.05 -70.14 -19.42
C ALA A 454 5.48 -70.49 -17.98
N LEU A 455 5.57 -69.48 -17.14
CA LEU A 455 5.99 -69.60 -15.74
C LEU A 455 4.76 -69.61 -14.85
N ASP A 456 4.75 -70.54 -13.89
CA ASP A 456 3.68 -70.75 -12.93
C ASP A 456 3.39 -69.45 -12.15
N LYS A 457 2.10 -69.06 -12.09
CA LYS A 457 1.65 -67.96 -11.24
C LYS A 457 2.01 -68.25 -9.79
N VAL A 458 2.90 -67.46 -9.21
CA VAL A 458 3.25 -67.58 -7.78
C VAL A 458 2.44 -66.55 -7.00
N THR A 459 1.58 -67.04 -6.12
CA THR A 459 0.78 -66.21 -5.19
C THR A 459 1.63 -65.85 -3.98
N VAL A 460 1.90 -64.57 -3.76
CA VAL A 460 2.70 -64.10 -2.61
C VAL A 460 1.83 -64.11 -1.36
N GLN A 461 2.10 -65.01 -0.41
CA GLN A 461 1.47 -64.98 0.91
C GLN A 461 2.09 -63.85 1.75
N GLY A 462 1.27 -62.90 2.22
CA GLY A 462 1.69 -61.82 3.13
C GLY A 462 1.44 -60.38 2.65
N GLY A 463 0.78 -60.18 1.50
CA GLY A 463 0.41 -58.84 1.04
C GLY A 463 -0.63 -58.14 1.93
N PRO A 464 -0.71 -56.79 1.92
CA PRO A 464 -1.66 -56.02 2.71
C PRO A 464 -3.11 -56.48 2.47
N ALA A 465 -3.95 -56.41 3.51
CA ALA A 465 -5.32 -56.94 3.53
C ALA A 465 -6.23 -56.41 2.41
N THR A 466 -5.83 -55.34 1.73
CA THR A 466 -6.51 -54.74 0.57
C THR A 466 -6.42 -55.56 -0.72
N GLY A 467 -5.65 -56.66 -0.74
CA GLY A 467 -5.79 -57.70 -1.77
C GLY A 467 -5.16 -57.40 -3.15
N THR A 468 -4.35 -56.35 -3.26
CA THR A 468 -3.85 -55.84 -4.56
C THR A 468 -2.55 -56.47 -5.08
N HIS A 469 -1.84 -57.31 -4.29
CA HIS A 469 -0.53 -57.86 -4.65
C HIS A 469 -0.53 -59.39 -4.75
N LYS A 470 -1.33 -59.97 -5.66
CA LYS A 470 -1.49 -61.44 -5.76
C LYS A 470 -0.66 -62.12 -6.83
N GLU A 471 0.01 -61.38 -7.73
CA GLU A 471 0.70 -61.97 -8.87
C GLU A 471 2.13 -61.45 -8.99
N GLY A 472 3.10 -62.37 -8.95
CA GLY A 472 4.50 -62.17 -9.29
C GLY A 472 5.02 -63.37 -10.08
N TRP A 473 6.17 -63.22 -10.74
CA TRP A 473 6.86 -64.32 -11.41
C TRP A 473 8.27 -64.49 -10.84
N ILE A 474 8.78 -65.72 -10.91
CA ILE A 474 10.16 -66.01 -10.52
C ILE A 474 11.02 -65.91 -11.78
N GLU A 475 11.94 -64.98 -11.77
CA GLU A 475 12.99 -64.83 -12.77
C GLU A 475 14.25 -65.56 -12.29
N HIS A 476 14.79 -66.45 -13.12
CA HIS A 476 16.07 -67.08 -12.84
C HIS A 476 17.18 -66.17 -13.34
N ASP A 477 17.96 -65.63 -12.41
CA ASP A 477 19.15 -64.87 -12.74
C ASP A 477 20.18 -65.83 -13.36
N GLN A 478 20.50 -65.62 -14.64
CA GLN A 478 21.39 -66.49 -15.40
C GLN A 478 22.83 -66.45 -14.90
N GLU A 479 23.27 -65.33 -14.30
CA GLU A 479 24.65 -65.17 -13.85
C GLU A 479 24.88 -65.79 -12.46
N THR A 480 23.89 -65.68 -11.58
CA THR A 480 24.02 -66.12 -10.17
C THR A 480 23.31 -67.43 -9.87
N GLY A 481 22.47 -67.92 -10.78
CA GLY A 481 21.60 -69.08 -10.56
C GLY A 481 20.48 -68.84 -9.53
N GLN A 482 20.37 -67.63 -8.96
CA GLN A 482 19.39 -67.32 -7.94
C GLN A 482 18.01 -67.04 -8.55
N LYS A 483 16.97 -67.50 -7.85
CA LYS A 483 15.56 -67.21 -8.16
C LYS A 483 15.21 -65.83 -7.59
N LYS A 484 14.95 -64.85 -8.45
CA LYS A 484 14.45 -63.52 -8.07
C LYS A 484 12.93 -63.49 -8.28
N LEU A 485 12.17 -63.22 -7.22
CA LEU A 485 10.73 -63.00 -7.34
C LEU A 485 10.51 -61.55 -7.78
N VAL A 486 10.02 -61.36 -9.00
CA VAL A 486 9.64 -60.05 -9.53
C VAL A 486 8.15 -59.87 -9.27
N VAL A 487 7.82 -58.92 -8.40
CA VAL A 487 6.44 -58.54 -8.09
C VAL A 487 6.18 -57.17 -8.70
N TYR A 488 5.10 -57.01 -9.45
CA TYR A 488 4.64 -55.68 -9.85
C TYR A 488 4.20 -54.90 -8.60
N LEU A 489 5.07 -54.00 -8.13
CA LEU A 489 4.66 -52.91 -7.25
C LEU A 489 3.80 -51.96 -8.08
N ARG A 490 2.48 -52.15 -8.01
CA ARG A 490 1.54 -51.22 -8.64
C ARG A 490 1.62 -49.90 -7.88
N ASP A 491 2.06 -48.85 -8.54
CA ASP A 491 2.11 -47.41 -8.22
C ASP A 491 2.42 -46.95 -6.80
N LYS A 492 2.35 -47.75 -5.74
CA LYS A 492 2.44 -47.37 -4.33
C LYS A 492 3.67 -47.99 -3.69
N GLY A 493 4.52 -47.14 -3.13
CA GLY A 493 5.70 -47.52 -2.39
C GLY A 493 5.37 -48.09 -1.00
N PRO A 494 6.40 -48.44 -0.21
CA PRO A 494 6.26 -49.07 1.12
C PRO A 494 5.40 -48.30 2.13
N ASN A 495 5.17 -46.99 1.91
CA ASN A 495 4.37 -46.11 2.76
C ASN A 495 2.96 -45.83 2.22
N ASP A 496 2.45 -46.63 1.27
CA ASP A 496 1.16 -46.43 0.58
C ASP A 496 1.05 -45.12 -0.27
N HIS A 497 2.11 -44.31 -0.29
CA HIS A 497 2.26 -43.20 -1.23
C HIS A 497 2.67 -43.69 -2.60
N ALA A 498 2.11 -43.10 -3.65
CA ALA A 498 2.46 -43.50 -5.00
C ALA A 498 3.97 -43.28 -5.26
N TYR A 499 4.73 -44.31 -5.64
CA TYR A 499 6.08 -44.15 -6.19
C TYR A 499 5.94 -43.47 -7.55
N LYS A 500 5.94 -42.14 -7.54
CA LYS A 500 6.08 -41.33 -8.75
C LYS A 500 7.57 -41.26 -9.05
N PRO A 501 8.10 -41.92 -10.10
CA PRO A 501 9.46 -41.62 -10.54
C PRO A 501 9.52 -40.11 -10.76
N SER A 502 10.52 -39.44 -10.18
CA SER A 502 10.63 -37.97 -10.16
C SER A 502 10.91 -37.45 -11.57
N ALA A 503 9.92 -37.47 -12.44
CA ALA A 503 9.96 -36.72 -13.68
C ALA A 503 10.07 -35.25 -13.27
N THR A 504 11.17 -34.61 -13.65
CA THR A 504 11.32 -33.19 -13.36
C THR A 504 10.52 -32.46 -14.43
N GLU A 505 9.39 -31.92 -14.03
CA GLU A 505 8.64 -30.99 -14.86
C GLU A 505 9.42 -29.69 -14.94
N SER A 506 9.59 -29.17 -16.16
CA SER A 506 10.20 -27.86 -16.37
C SER A 506 9.34 -27.04 -17.31
N LYS A 507 9.15 -25.77 -16.97
CA LYS A 507 8.53 -24.81 -17.87
C LYS A 507 9.59 -23.85 -18.41
N PRO A 508 9.72 -23.70 -19.75
CA PRO A 508 10.63 -22.70 -20.28
C PRO A 508 10.15 -21.31 -19.89
N HIS A 509 11.03 -20.48 -19.35
CA HIS A 509 10.76 -19.06 -19.11
C HIS A 509 11.29 -18.22 -20.26
N SER A 510 10.61 -17.11 -20.54
CA SER A 510 11.11 -16.11 -21.48
C SER A 510 11.10 -14.72 -20.87
N VAL A 511 12.25 -14.05 -20.88
CA VAL A 511 12.39 -12.62 -20.52
C VAL A 511 11.46 -11.75 -21.36
N SER A 512 11.13 -12.20 -22.58
CA SER A 512 10.21 -11.49 -23.47
C SER A 512 8.83 -11.29 -22.86
N TRP A 513 8.39 -12.09 -21.88
CA TRP A 513 7.07 -11.94 -21.25
C TRP A 513 6.97 -10.66 -20.43
N ILE A 514 8.03 -10.26 -19.72
CA ILE A 514 8.05 -9.01 -18.95
C ILE A 514 7.96 -7.83 -19.91
N CYS A 515 8.81 -7.80 -20.95
CA CYS A 515 8.77 -6.75 -21.97
C CYS A 515 7.43 -6.70 -22.71
N ALA A 516 6.85 -7.87 -23.04
CA ALA A 516 5.54 -7.97 -23.65
C ALA A 516 4.43 -7.49 -22.71
N GLY A 517 4.52 -7.80 -21.42
CA GLY A 517 3.63 -7.33 -20.37
C GLY A 517 3.63 -5.80 -20.27
N TYR A 518 4.81 -5.19 -20.14
CA TYR A 518 4.95 -3.72 -20.12
C TYR A 518 4.45 -3.07 -21.41
N THR A 519 4.83 -3.64 -22.56
CA THR A 519 4.37 -3.13 -23.87
C THR A 519 2.84 -3.20 -23.95
N THR A 520 2.22 -4.29 -23.49
CA THR A 520 0.77 -4.46 -23.47
C THR A 520 0.11 -3.47 -22.52
N ALA A 521 0.66 -3.31 -21.31
CA ALA A 521 0.17 -2.37 -20.31
C ALA A 521 0.13 -0.94 -20.88
N VAL A 522 1.23 -0.48 -21.48
CA VAL A 522 1.38 0.89 -22.00
C VAL A 522 0.60 1.12 -23.29
N THR A 523 0.65 0.18 -24.24
CA THR A 523 0.08 0.41 -25.58
C THR A 523 -1.41 0.08 -25.67
N LYS A 524 -1.89 -0.93 -24.94
CA LYS A 524 -3.25 -1.46 -25.09
C LYS A 524 -4.13 -1.19 -23.87
N CYS A 525 -3.56 -1.14 -22.67
CA CYS A 525 -4.31 -1.10 -21.42
C CYS A 525 -4.14 0.21 -20.62
N LEU A 526 -3.36 1.19 -21.10
CA LEU A 526 -3.01 2.36 -20.31
C LEU A 526 -4.23 3.19 -19.88
N GLY A 527 -5.22 3.37 -20.75
CA GLY A 527 -6.46 4.08 -20.41
C GLY A 527 -7.22 3.38 -19.27
N THR A 528 -7.39 2.07 -19.38
CA THR A 528 -8.01 1.20 -18.36
C THR A 528 -7.24 1.23 -17.04
N LEU A 529 -5.90 1.17 -17.07
CA LEU A 529 -5.06 1.26 -15.87
C LEU A 529 -5.15 2.65 -15.20
N LEU A 530 -5.14 3.73 -15.99
CA LEU A 530 -5.30 5.10 -15.49
C LEU A 530 -6.66 5.32 -14.83
N TYR A 531 -7.72 4.82 -15.45
CA TYR A 531 -9.07 4.91 -14.91
C TYR A 531 -9.18 4.19 -13.56
N PHE A 532 -8.46 3.07 -13.39
CA PHE A 532 -8.51 2.24 -12.18
C PHE A 532 -7.84 2.89 -10.96
N CYS A 533 -6.83 3.75 -11.16
CA CYS A 533 -6.02 4.30 -10.07
C CYS A 533 -6.86 4.99 -8.98
N TRP A 534 -7.83 5.81 -9.36
CA TRP A 534 -8.66 6.57 -8.40
C TRP A 534 -9.61 5.68 -7.58
N PRO A 535 -10.46 4.83 -8.20
CA PRO A 535 -11.27 3.87 -7.45
C PRO A 535 -10.43 2.97 -6.54
N VAL A 536 -9.27 2.49 -7.00
CA VAL A 536 -8.38 1.66 -6.18
C VAL A 536 -7.90 2.41 -4.96
N PHE A 537 -7.35 3.61 -5.15
CA PHE A 537 -6.80 4.43 -4.09
C PHE A 537 -7.85 4.70 -3.01
N VAL A 538 -9.02 5.20 -3.41
CA VAL A 538 -10.10 5.57 -2.48
C VAL A 538 -10.64 4.35 -1.74
N THR A 539 -10.74 3.20 -2.42
CA THR A 539 -11.32 1.99 -1.83
C THR A 539 -10.32 1.12 -1.08
N ARG A 540 -9.00 1.30 -1.28
CA ARG A 540 -7.97 0.44 -0.69
C ARG A 540 -8.01 0.42 0.84
N PRO A 541 -8.11 1.54 1.58
CA PRO A 541 -8.22 1.52 3.04
C PRO A 541 -9.46 0.74 3.51
N LEU A 542 -10.62 0.99 2.87
CA LEU A 542 -11.86 0.30 3.19
C LEU A 542 -11.73 -1.21 2.94
N ARG A 543 -11.11 -1.63 1.84
CA ARG A 543 -10.86 -3.04 1.52
C ARG A 543 -9.90 -3.70 2.50
N VAL A 544 -8.84 -3.02 2.91
CA VAL A 544 -7.93 -3.56 3.93
C VAL A 544 -8.69 -3.79 5.24
N VAL A 545 -9.49 -2.81 5.68
CA VAL A 545 -10.33 -2.96 6.88
C VAL A 545 -11.33 -4.10 6.72
N ALA A 546 -11.98 -4.24 5.55
CA ALA A 546 -12.93 -5.32 5.31
C ALA A 546 -12.27 -6.70 5.30
N GLU A 547 -11.10 -6.86 4.68
CA GLU A 547 -10.38 -8.13 4.69
C GLU A 547 -9.87 -8.48 6.09
N LEU A 548 -9.39 -7.49 6.85
CA LEU A 548 -9.05 -7.68 8.26
C LEU A 548 -10.28 -8.10 9.07
N LEU A 549 -11.41 -7.41 8.92
CA LEU A 549 -12.64 -7.77 9.64
C LEU A 549 -13.15 -9.16 9.24
N LYS A 550 -13.15 -9.51 7.95
CA LYS A 550 -13.47 -10.86 7.50
C LYS A 550 -12.57 -11.88 8.16
N PHE A 551 -11.26 -11.65 8.12
CA PHE A 551 -10.30 -12.58 8.70
C PHE A 551 -10.51 -12.76 10.21
N LEU A 552 -10.72 -11.66 10.95
CA LEU A 552 -10.94 -11.68 12.40
C LEU A 552 -12.32 -12.26 12.80
N THR A 553 -13.32 -12.19 11.93
CA THR A 553 -14.71 -12.63 12.22
C THR A 553 -15.10 -13.95 11.59
N THR A 554 -14.29 -14.51 10.66
CA THR A 554 -14.61 -15.78 10.01
C THR A 554 -14.57 -16.90 11.05
N PRO A 555 -15.71 -17.57 11.32
CA PRO A 555 -15.73 -18.66 12.29
C PRO A 555 -14.88 -19.84 11.78
N PRO A 556 -14.27 -20.62 12.70
CA PRO A 556 -13.50 -21.80 12.33
C PRO A 556 -14.36 -22.74 11.47
N ALA A 557 -13.94 -22.92 10.23
CA ALA A 557 -14.66 -23.72 9.24
C ALA A 557 -14.69 -25.22 9.59
N THR A 558 -13.98 -25.67 10.64
CA THR A 558 -13.95 -27.07 11.10
C THR A 558 -15.25 -27.57 11.72
N LYS A 559 -16.23 -26.72 12.03
CA LYS A 559 -17.55 -27.16 12.53
C LYS A 559 -18.71 -27.05 11.53
N LEU A 560 -18.49 -26.49 10.34
CA LEU A 560 -19.58 -26.26 9.38
C LEU A 560 -20.17 -27.55 8.80
N GLU A 561 -19.47 -28.68 8.89
CA GLU A 561 -19.97 -29.95 8.38
C GLU A 561 -20.85 -30.77 9.36
N ARG A 562 -21.04 -30.39 10.64
CA ARG A 562 -21.67 -31.36 11.57
C ARG A 562 -22.69 -30.91 12.60
N LYS A 563 -23.08 -29.65 12.70
CA LYS A 563 -24.30 -29.31 13.45
C LYS A 563 -25.15 -28.35 12.65
N GLN A 564 -26.30 -28.86 12.19
CA GLN A 564 -27.47 -28.00 11.97
C GLN A 564 -27.56 -27.09 13.19
N PHE A 565 -27.56 -25.79 12.93
CA PHE A 565 -27.68 -24.75 13.94
C PHE A 565 -28.82 -25.10 14.91
N ASP A 566 -28.48 -25.52 16.13
CA ASP A 566 -29.39 -25.40 17.26
C ASP A 566 -29.50 -23.89 17.52
N GLU A 567 -30.50 -23.24 16.91
CA GLU A 567 -30.68 -21.78 16.82
C GLU A 567 -30.84 -21.07 18.18
N GLU A 568 -30.96 -21.79 19.30
CA GLU A 568 -31.46 -21.20 20.55
C GLU A 568 -30.40 -20.76 21.58
N GLU A 569 -29.15 -21.23 21.56
CA GLU A 569 -28.25 -21.02 22.71
C GLU A 569 -27.10 -20.00 22.51
N GLN A 570 -26.89 -19.47 21.30
CA GLN A 570 -25.70 -18.65 20.96
C GLN A 570 -25.90 -17.12 20.95
N THR A 571 -27.08 -16.60 21.30
CA THR A 571 -27.44 -15.18 21.13
C THR A 571 -27.08 -14.24 22.31
N LYS A 572 -26.51 -14.73 23.41
CA LYS A 572 -26.29 -13.88 24.61
C LYS A 572 -24.90 -13.24 24.75
N ASN A 573 -23.91 -13.62 23.94
CA ASN A 573 -22.56 -13.08 24.08
C ASN A 573 -22.37 -11.84 23.20
N ILE A 574 -21.97 -10.71 23.79
CA ILE A 574 -21.67 -9.44 23.07
C ILE A 574 -20.68 -9.66 21.90
N TRP A 575 -19.75 -10.61 22.04
CA TRP A 575 -18.83 -11.02 20.98
C TRP A 575 -19.51 -11.57 19.72
N SER A 576 -20.61 -12.32 19.85
CA SER A 576 -21.34 -12.82 18.67
C SER A 576 -22.00 -11.68 17.91
N ILE A 577 -22.55 -10.69 18.62
CA ILE A 577 -23.12 -9.48 18.00
C ILE A 577 -22.05 -8.66 17.30
N LEU A 578 -20.90 -8.41 17.94
CA LEU A 578 -19.79 -7.64 17.34
C LEU A 578 -19.20 -8.36 16.12
N SER A 579 -19.01 -9.68 16.19
CA SER A 579 -18.53 -10.46 15.04
C SER A 579 -19.54 -10.51 13.89
N ALA A 580 -20.84 -10.59 14.19
CA ALA A 580 -21.91 -10.51 13.20
C ALA A 580 -21.97 -9.12 12.54
N ALA A 581 -21.84 -8.05 13.33
CA ALA A 581 -21.78 -6.70 12.79
C ALA A 581 -20.52 -6.47 11.93
N GLY A 582 -19.36 -6.94 12.40
CA GLY A 582 -18.10 -6.87 11.66
C GLY A 582 -18.14 -7.64 10.34
N SER A 583 -18.66 -8.86 10.35
CA SER A 583 -18.82 -9.69 9.14
C SER A 583 -19.85 -9.10 8.15
N LEU A 584 -20.94 -8.50 8.64
CA LEU A 584 -21.91 -7.78 7.79
C LEU A 584 -21.28 -6.55 7.13
N PHE A 585 -20.57 -5.73 7.91
CA PHE A 585 -19.85 -4.56 7.38
C PHE A 585 -18.80 -4.98 6.37
N ALA A 586 -17.99 -5.99 6.69
CA ALA A 586 -16.95 -6.49 5.81
C ALA A 586 -17.55 -7.09 4.52
N SER A 587 -18.68 -7.78 4.61
CA SER A 587 -19.43 -8.29 3.45
C SER A 587 -19.99 -7.14 2.60
N PHE A 588 -20.51 -6.08 3.21
CA PHE A 588 -20.99 -4.89 2.51
C PHE A 588 -19.85 -4.19 1.76
N VAL A 589 -18.75 -3.89 2.45
CA VAL A 589 -17.57 -3.25 1.83
C VAL A 589 -16.99 -4.12 0.72
N SER A 590 -16.97 -5.44 0.90
CA SER A 590 -16.48 -6.36 -0.13
C SER A 590 -17.45 -6.52 -1.30
N HIS A 591 -18.75 -6.35 -1.07
CA HIS A 591 -19.73 -6.34 -2.14
C HIS A 591 -19.59 -5.09 -3.01
N GLU A 592 -19.52 -3.91 -2.38
CA GLU A 592 -19.44 -2.62 -3.11
C GLU A 592 -18.06 -2.39 -3.71
N PHE A 593 -17.01 -2.76 -2.99
CA PHE A 593 -15.63 -2.41 -3.34
C PHE A 593 -14.74 -3.61 -3.64
N GLY A 594 -15.14 -4.84 -3.33
CA GLY A 594 -14.29 -6.02 -3.53
C GLY A 594 -13.94 -6.26 -4.99
N GLY A 595 -14.77 -5.79 -5.93
CA GLY A 595 -14.48 -5.86 -7.35
C GLY A 595 -13.24 -5.09 -7.78
N TYR A 596 -12.85 -4.02 -7.07
CA TYR A 596 -11.66 -3.23 -7.40
C TYR A 596 -10.34 -3.95 -7.01
N SER A 597 -10.30 -5.28 -7.06
CA SER A 597 -9.13 -6.10 -6.72
C SER A 597 -8.15 -6.21 -7.88
N LYS A 598 -6.94 -6.68 -7.56
CA LYS A 598 -5.91 -7.03 -8.55
C LYS A 598 -6.32 -8.19 -9.46
N ASP A 599 -7.34 -8.97 -9.10
CA ASP A 599 -7.85 -10.07 -9.93
C ASP A 599 -8.46 -9.56 -11.23
N ALA A 600 -8.94 -8.30 -11.24
CA ALA A 600 -9.38 -7.63 -12.45
C ALA A 600 -8.27 -7.56 -13.51
N TYR A 601 -6.98 -7.45 -13.12
CA TYR A 601 -5.88 -7.47 -14.09
C TYR A 601 -5.76 -8.82 -14.78
N VAL A 602 -5.96 -9.92 -14.05
CA VAL A 602 -5.94 -11.27 -14.61
C VAL A 602 -7.07 -11.43 -15.63
N ASP A 603 -8.26 -10.94 -15.31
CA ASP A 603 -9.39 -10.97 -16.24
C ASP A 603 -9.14 -10.10 -17.49
N ILE A 604 -8.57 -8.90 -17.33
CA ILE A 604 -8.17 -8.04 -18.46
C ILE A 604 -7.16 -8.76 -19.35
N VAL A 605 -6.18 -9.47 -18.79
CA VAL A 605 -5.19 -10.24 -19.56
C VAL A 605 -5.85 -11.37 -20.35
N LEU A 606 -6.75 -12.14 -19.71
CA LEU A 606 -7.38 -13.31 -20.31
C LEU A 606 -8.46 -12.93 -21.34
N ARG A 607 -9.40 -12.06 -20.94
CA ARG A 607 -10.62 -11.72 -21.69
C ARG A 607 -10.56 -10.41 -22.46
N ASN A 608 -9.60 -9.52 -22.18
CA ASN A 608 -9.54 -8.17 -22.76
C ASN A 608 -10.86 -7.39 -22.58
N SER A 609 -11.44 -7.50 -21.38
CA SER A 609 -12.62 -6.77 -20.92
C SER A 609 -12.27 -5.30 -20.61
N SER A 610 -13.28 -4.42 -20.62
CA SER A 610 -13.13 -3.07 -20.05
C SER A 610 -12.97 -3.17 -18.54
N PHE A 611 -12.42 -2.13 -17.92
CA PHE A 611 -12.10 -2.14 -16.49
C PHE A 611 -13.30 -2.55 -15.62
N TRP A 612 -14.44 -1.91 -15.84
CA TRP A 612 -15.65 -2.12 -15.05
C TRP A 612 -16.18 -3.55 -15.19
N THR A 613 -16.19 -4.07 -16.42
CA THR A 613 -16.61 -5.45 -16.68
C THR A 613 -15.64 -6.45 -16.06
N ALA A 614 -14.32 -6.24 -16.20
CA ALA A 614 -13.31 -7.12 -15.62
C ALA A 614 -13.43 -7.22 -14.09
N THR A 615 -13.69 -6.09 -13.44
CA THR A 615 -13.90 -5.95 -11.99
C THR A 615 -15.11 -6.75 -11.51
N GLN A 616 -16.24 -6.60 -12.20
CA GLN A 616 -17.47 -7.33 -11.88
C GLN A 616 -17.33 -8.83 -12.16
N ASP A 617 -16.80 -9.16 -13.33
CA ASP A 617 -16.61 -10.53 -13.78
C ASP A 617 -15.62 -11.27 -12.88
N ALA A 618 -14.48 -10.67 -12.52
CA ALA A 618 -13.49 -11.30 -11.65
C ALA A 618 -14.04 -11.55 -10.24
N SER A 619 -14.75 -10.57 -9.68
CA SER A 619 -15.39 -10.69 -8.36
C SER A 619 -16.48 -11.78 -8.35
N GLU A 620 -17.38 -11.75 -9.33
CA GLU A 620 -18.41 -12.78 -9.47
C GLU A 620 -17.78 -14.15 -9.72
N PHE A 621 -16.71 -14.21 -10.52
CA PHE A 621 -16.00 -15.43 -10.83
C PHE A 621 -15.36 -16.06 -9.58
N ILE A 622 -14.62 -15.30 -8.78
CA ILE A 622 -14.02 -15.77 -7.53
C ILE A 622 -15.10 -16.19 -6.53
N CYS A 623 -16.17 -15.38 -6.38
CA CYS A 623 -17.29 -15.73 -5.52
C CYS A 623 -17.98 -17.03 -5.99
N SER A 624 -18.05 -17.25 -7.30
CA SER A 624 -18.67 -18.44 -7.91
C SER A 624 -17.78 -19.67 -7.83
N ALA A 625 -16.45 -19.51 -7.82
CA ALA A 625 -15.49 -20.58 -7.60
C ALA A 625 -15.62 -21.12 -6.17
N GLY A 626 -15.85 -20.23 -5.20
CA GLY A 626 -16.16 -20.57 -3.81
C GLY A 626 -15.09 -21.44 -3.13
N GLY A 627 -15.43 -21.97 -1.95
CA GLY A 627 -14.64 -22.98 -1.25
C GLY A 627 -13.21 -22.53 -0.93
N VAL A 628 -12.25 -23.44 -1.18
CA VAL A 628 -10.83 -23.30 -0.87
C VAL A 628 -10.21 -22.12 -1.63
N VAL A 629 -10.63 -21.85 -2.88
CA VAL A 629 -10.02 -20.80 -3.71
C VAL A 629 -10.24 -19.41 -3.10
N ALA A 630 -11.49 -19.07 -2.77
CA ALA A 630 -11.81 -17.78 -2.17
C ALA A 630 -11.13 -17.60 -0.80
N PHE A 631 -11.01 -18.69 -0.03
CA PHE A 631 -10.27 -18.71 1.23
C PHE A 631 -8.77 -18.42 1.01
N LEU A 632 -8.14 -19.10 0.05
CA LEU A 632 -6.73 -18.92 -0.27
C LEU A 632 -6.40 -17.49 -0.73
N HIS A 633 -7.25 -16.85 -1.56
CA HIS A 633 -7.10 -15.43 -1.94
C HIS A 633 -7.12 -14.47 -0.72
N GLY A 634 -7.93 -14.78 0.29
CA GLY A 634 -7.96 -14.01 1.54
C GLY A 634 -6.67 -14.21 2.36
N MET A 635 -6.20 -15.46 2.45
CA MET A 635 -5.01 -15.83 3.22
C MET A 635 -3.71 -15.26 2.62
N THR A 636 -3.53 -15.31 1.30
CA THR A 636 -2.35 -14.74 0.61
C THR A 636 -2.20 -13.25 0.86
N ARG A 637 -3.32 -12.52 0.83
CA ARG A 637 -3.36 -11.09 1.18
C ARG A 637 -3.07 -10.81 2.65
N PHE A 638 -3.56 -11.65 3.56
CA PHE A 638 -3.23 -11.52 4.97
C PHE A 638 -1.71 -11.67 5.21
N TYR A 639 -1.09 -12.64 4.54
CA TYR A 639 0.36 -12.84 4.62
C TYR A 639 1.17 -11.69 4.02
N GLU A 640 0.70 -11.11 2.90
CA GLU A 640 1.29 -9.89 2.35
C GLU A 640 1.31 -8.76 3.38
N ILE A 641 0.20 -8.52 4.08
CA ILE A 641 0.08 -7.45 5.09
C ILE A 641 1.07 -7.67 6.24
N ILE A 642 1.14 -8.88 6.79
CA ILE A 642 2.02 -9.21 7.92
C ILE A 642 3.48 -9.11 7.52
N ALA A 643 3.86 -9.71 6.39
CA ALA A 643 5.23 -9.68 5.91
C ALA A 643 5.68 -8.24 5.60
N THR A 644 4.81 -7.45 4.96
CA THR A 644 5.06 -6.03 4.70
C THR A 644 5.24 -5.27 6.02
N GLY A 645 4.33 -5.44 6.98
CA GLY A 645 4.42 -4.80 8.29
C GLY A 645 5.71 -5.14 9.04
N PHE A 646 6.09 -6.42 9.06
CA PHE A 646 7.33 -6.88 9.69
C PHE A 646 8.58 -6.23 9.06
N ILE A 647 8.67 -6.21 7.73
CA ILE A 647 9.82 -5.63 7.01
C ILE A 647 9.87 -4.11 7.22
N VAL A 648 8.73 -3.42 7.17
CA VAL A 648 8.62 -1.97 7.38
C VAL A 648 9.05 -1.59 8.79
N LEU A 649 8.50 -2.26 9.81
CA LEU A 649 8.80 -1.95 11.21
C LEU A 649 10.27 -2.21 11.52
N THR A 650 10.81 -3.34 11.07
CA THR A 650 12.23 -3.68 11.27
C THR A 650 13.16 -2.68 10.57
N SER A 651 12.90 -2.36 9.30
CA SER A 651 13.76 -1.44 8.54
C SER A 651 13.69 0.00 9.06
N THR A 652 12.49 0.45 9.46
CA THR A 652 12.28 1.78 10.04
C THR A 652 12.92 1.90 11.40
N LEU A 653 12.79 0.88 12.26
CA LEU A 653 13.44 0.84 13.57
C LEU A 653 14.96 0.91 13.44
N LEU A 654 15.53 0.12 12.52
CA LEU A 654 16.98 0.18 12.24
C LEU A 654 17.40 1.56 11.72
N GLY A 655 16.62 2.17 10.83
CA GLY A 655 16.85 3.54 10.36
C GLY A 655 16.83 4.55 11.50
N PHE A 656 15.83 4.48 12.38
CA PHE A 656 15.72 5.35 13.56
C PHE A 656 16.90 5.19 14.51
N VAL A 657 17.30 3.95 14.82
CA VAL A 657 18.47 3.68 15.66
C VAL A 657 19.74 4.27 15.04
N VAL A 658 19.91 4.18 13.71
CA VAL A 658 21.04 4.77 13.01
C VAL A 658 21.04 6.30 13.11
N MET A 659 19.88 6.96 12.92
CA MET A 659 19.79 8.42 13.01
C MET A 659 20.11 8.96 14.41
N GLU A 660 19.65 8.28 15.46
CA GLU A 660 19.84 8.73 16.85
C GLU A 660 21.23 8.38 17.41
N ASN A 661 21.77 7.20 17.08
CA ASN A 661 22.96 6.67 17.77
C ASN A 661 24.27 6.86 16.98
N VAL A 662 24.22 7.13 15.68
CA VAL A 662 25.44 7.33 14.88
C VAL A 662 25.79 8.83 14.91
N PRO A 663 26.96 9.23 15.48
CA PRO A 663 27.32 10.64 15.64
C PRO A 663 27.32 11.44 14.34
N CYS A 664 27.52 10.80 13.19
CA CYS A 664 27.41 11.42 11.88
C CYS A 664 26.03 12.07 11.65
N PHE A 665 24.94 11.48 12.17
CA PHE A 665 23.58 11.98 11.97
C PHE A 665 23.03 12.72 13.21
N SER A 666 23.54 12.43 14.40
CA SER A 666 23.06 13.02 15.66
C SER A 666 23.88 14.20 16.19
N ASP A 667 25.13 14.39 15.76
CA ASP A 667 25.93 15.56 16.15
C ASP A 667 25.53 16.80 15.33
N ILE A 668 25.14 17.87 16.03
CA ILE A 668 24.76 19.17 15.44
C ILE A 668 25.88 19.79 14.59
N ASN A 669 27.13 19.42 14.84
CA ASN A 669 28.29 19.92 14.09
C ASN A 669 28.57 19.10 12.82
N SER A 670 27.88 17.97 12.62
CA SER A 670 28.03 17.15 11.43
C SER A 670 27.32 17.78 10.24
N SER A 671 27.91 17.69 9.05
CA SER A 671 27.26 18.08 7.79
C SER A 671 26.04 17.24 7.45
N TRP A 672 25.88 16.09 8.11
CA TRP A 672 24.78 15.14 7.93
C TRP A 672 23.79 15.16 9.08
N TYR A 673 23.82 16.19 9.93
CA TYR A 673 22.90 16.31 11.06
C TYR A 673 21.44 16.26 10.59
N ILE A 674 20.64 15.43 11.26
CA ILE A 674 19.21 15.29 11.00
C ILE A 674 18.47 16.00 12.13
N ALA A 675 17.92 17.17 11.84
CA ALA A 675 17.27 18.01 12.83
C ALA A 675 15.95 17.39 13.34
N ASP A 676 15.16 16.81 12.44
CA ASP A 676 13.91 16.11 12.76
C ASP A 676 13.98 14.62 12.43
N THR A 677 14.51 13.83 13.37
CA THR A 677 14.58 12.37 13.27
C THR A 677 13.19 11.72 13.18
N THR A 678 12.14 12.35 13.72
CA THR A 678 10.77 11.78 13.72
C THR A 678 10.16 11.82 12.33
N SER A 679 10.25 12.98 11.67
CA SER A 679 9.78 13.11 10.28
C SER A 679 10.60 12.23 9.34
N MET A 680 11.92 12.11 9.55
CA MET A 680 12.76 11.22 8.74
C MET A 680 12.47 9.74 8.99
N SER A 681 12.05 9.35 10.20
CA SER A 681 11.53 8.00 10.46
C SER A 681 10.22 7.74 9.73
N PHE A 682 9.34 8.74 9.61
CA PHE A 682 8.13 8.62 8.79
C PHE A 682 8.46 8.46 7.30
N VAL A 683 9.42 9.22 6.77
CA VAL A 683 9.90 9.04 5.39
C VAL A 683 10.53 7.65 5.20
N SER A 684 11.32 7.18 6.17
CA SER A 684 11.89 5.82 6.19
C SER A 684 10.80 4.75 6.18
N LEU A 685 9.71 4.96 6.91
CA LEU A 685 8.52 4.09 6.93
C LEU A 685 7.83 4.05 5.56
N LEU A 686 7.68 5.19 4.89
CA LEU A 686 7.11 5.24 3.54
C LEU A 686 8.00 4.53 2.50
N ILE A 687 9.32 4.78 2.53
CA ILE A 687 10.28 4.15 1.63
C ILE A 687 10.29 2.63 1.83
N SER A 688 10.48 2.18 3.07
CA SER A 688 10.46 0.74 3.39
C SER A 688 9.09 0.13 3.08
N GLY A 689 8.00 0.88 3.24
CA GLY A 689 6.64 0.49 2.88
C GLY A 689 6.46 0.22 1.39
N ILE A 690 6.92 1.14 0.55
CA ILE A 690 6.87 0.99 -0.92
C ILE A 690 7.69 -0.22 -1.36
N VAL A 691 8.89 -0.39 -0.82
CA VAL A 691 9.77 -1.52 -1.14
C VAL A 691 9.13 -2.83 -0.70
N ALA A 692 8.81 -2.96 0.59
CA ALA A 692 8.26 -4.19 1.16
C ALA A 692 6.93 -4.57 0.48
N TYR A 693 6.05 -3.59 0.24
CA TYR A 693 4.81 -3.82 -0.49
C TYR A 693 5.08 -4.31 -1.92
N SER A 694 6.01 -3.71 -2.67
CA SER A 694 6.31 -4.14 -4.04
C SER A 694 6.77 -5.61 -4.09
N TRP A 695 7.61 -6.04 -3.15
CA TRP A 695 8.09 -7.41 -3.06
C TRP A 695 7.02 -8.39 -2.59
N MET A 696 6.26 -8.06 -1.55
CA MET A 696 5.20 -8.94 -1.05
C MET A 696 4.01 -9.01 -2.00
N SER A 697 3.74 -7.92 -2.73
CA SER A 697 2.73 -7.87 -3.79
C SER A 697 3.10 -8.72 -4.98
N LEU A 698 4.40 -8.91 -5.29
CA LEU A 698 4.83 -9.88 -6.30
C LEU A 698 4.36 -11.30 -5.94
N PHE A 699 4.63 -11.73 -4.71
CA PHE A 699 4.17 -13.03 -4.22
C PHE A 699 2.64 -13.12 -4.26
N ASN A 700 1.96 -12.16 -3.63
CA ASN A 700 0.51 -12.19 -3.50
C ASN A 700 -0.19 -12.13 -4.87
N THR A 701 0.27 -11.27 -5.78
CA THR A 701 -0.29 -11.16 -7.14
C THR A 701 -0.03 -12.44 -7.94
N THR A 702 1.12 -13.09 -7.73
CA THR A 702 1.42 -14.38 -8.33
C THR A 702 0.44 -15.45 -7.87
N SER A 703 0.27 -15.62 -6.56
CA SER A 703 -0.64 -16.62 -5.99
C SER A 703 -2.07 -16.43 -6.48
N ASP A 704 -2.58 -15.20 -6.43
CA ASP A 704 -3.95 -14.91 -6.82
C ASP A 704 -4.15 -15.08 -8.34
N SER A 705 -3.17 -14.69 -9.15
CA SER A 705 -3.22 -14.91 -10.60
C SER A 705 -3.17 -16.40 -10.92
N LEU A 706 -2.38 -17.20 -10.21
CA LEU A 706 -2.33 -18.66 -10.40
C LEU A 706 -3.67 -19.32 -10.07
N LEU A 707 -4.27 -18.97 -8.92
CA LEU A 707 -5.58 -19.46 -8.50
C LEU A 707 -6.68 -19.07 -9.49
N TYR A 708 -6.68 -17.81 -9.95
CA TYR A 708 -7.64 -17.32 -10.93
C TYR A 708 -7.50 -18.02 -12.28
N VAL A 709 -6.28 -18.13 -12.82
CA VAL A 709 -6.04 -18.78 -14.11
C VAL A 709 -6.35 -20.27 -14.03
N PHE A 710 -6.03 -20.95 -12.92
CA PHE A 710 -6.36 -22.35 -12.71
C PHE A 710 -7.86 -22.60 -12.71
N THR A 711 -8.62 -21.81 -11.93
CA THR A 711 -10.08 -21.92 -11.89
C THR A 711 -10.70 -21.60 -13.24
N TRP A 712 -10.19 -20.58 -13.92
CA TRP A 712 -10.61 -20.21 -15.28
C TRP A 712 -10.36 -21.35 -16.26
N ALA A 713 -9.15 -21.91 -16.28
CA ALA A 713 -8.79 -23.02 -17.15
C ALA A 713 -9.68 -24.23 -16.90
N ARG A 714 -9.93 -24.59 -15.63
CA ARG A 714 -10.84 -25.69 -15.27
C ARG A 714 -12.24 -25.50 -15.82
N GLN A 715 -12.78 -24.28 -15.73
CA GLN A 715 -14.10 -23.96 -16.28
C GLN A 715 -14.14 -24.11 -17.81
N TYR A 716 -13.11 -23.62 -18.51
CA TYR A 716 -13.06 -23.67 -19.98
C TYR A 716 -12.72 -25.06 -20.53
N ALA A 717 -11.85 -25.82 -19.87
CA ALA A 717 -11.53 -27.20 -20.25
C ALA A 717 -12.75 -28.11 -20.24
N SER A 718 -13.75 -27.80 -19.41
CA SER A 718 -15.02 -28.54 -19.38
C SER A 718 -15.94 -28.21 -20.57
N LYS A 719 -15.81 -27.01 -21.14
CA LYS A 719 -16.68 -26.51 -22.23
C LYS A 719 -16.09 -26.73 -23.61
N ASP A 720 -14.76 -26.67 -23.74
CA ASP A 720 -14.07 -26.80 -25.02
C ASP A 720 -13.21 -28.07 -25.09
N PRO A 721 -13.56 -29.05 -25.94
CA PRO A 721 -12.77 -30.26 -26.11
C PRO A 721 -11.36 -29.99 -26.67
N ASN A 722 -11.13 -28.88 -27.38
CA ASN A 722 -9.83 -28.53 -27.95
C ASN A 722 -8.88 -27.90 -26.92
N PHE A 723 -9.40 -27.46 -25.77
CA PHE A 723 -8.62 -26.81 -24.73
C PHE A 723 -7.44 -27.68 -24.26
N PRO A 724 -6.25 -27.10 -24.00
CA PRO A 724 -5.10 -27.83 -23.51
C PRO A 724 -5.44 -28.65 -22.26
N PRO A 725 -4.97 -29.91 -22.16
CA PRO A 725 -5.26 -30.73 -21.01
C PRO A 725 -4.63 -30.14 -19.74
N ILE A 726 -5.40 -30.07 -18.67
CA ILE A 726 -4.96 -29.55 -17.37
C ILE A 726 -4.35 -30.69 -16.56
N THR A 727 -5.00 -31.86 -16.55
CA THR A 727 -4.56 -33.03 -15.77
C THR A 727 -3.79 -34.04 -16.61
N ASN A 728 -2.98 -34.88 -15.95
CA ASN A 728 -2.28 -36.01 -16.59
C ASN A 728 -3.26 -36.97 -17.29
N ALA A 729 -4.43 -37.21 -16.70
CA ALA A 729 -5.47 -38.04 -17.29
C ALA A 729 -6.02 -37.43 -18.60
N GLN A 730 -6.29 -36.13 -18.61
CA GLN A 730 -6.72 -35.41 -19.81
C GLN A 730 -5.61 -35.39 -20.87
N ALA A 731 -4.36 -35.21 -20.46
CA ALA A 731 -3.19 -35.20 -21.34
C ALA A 731 -3.04 -36.54 -22.05
N LYS A 732 -3.11 -37.64 -21.30
CA LYS A 732 -3.07 -39.00 -21.84
C LYS A 732 -4.25 -39.29 -22.77
N ALA A 733 -5.46 -38.85 -22.41
CA ALA A 733 -6.66 -39.05 -23.22
C ALA A 733 -6.61 -38.27 -24.54
N LYS A 734 -6.04 -37.06 -24.54
CA LYS A 734 -5.95 -36.18 -25.73
C LYS A 734 -4.65 -36.35 -26.53
N GLY A 735 -3.67 -37.12 -26.02
CA GLY A 735 -2.33 -37.20 -26.62
C GLY A 735 -1.59 -35.85 -26.67
N LYS A 736 -1.85 -34.97 -25.69
CA LYS A 736 -1.27 -33.62 -25.61
C LYS A 736 -0.50 -33.45 -24.29
N THR A 737 0.48 -32.55 -24.25
CA THR A 737 1.19 -32.20 -23.01
C THR A 737 0.27 -31.42 -22.06
N LYS A 738 0.33 -31.73 -20.76
CA LYS A 738 -0.39 -30.95 -19.75
C LYS A 738 0.21 -29.55 -19.57
N VAL A 739 -0.63 -28.61 -19.14
CA VAL A 739 -0.23 -27.22 -18.85
C VAL A 739 -0.15 -26.90 -17.36
N CYS A 740 -0.87 -27.63 -16.50
CA CYS A 740 -0.94 -27.32 -15.07
C CYS A 740 0.24 -27.95 -14.30
N PRO A 741 0.99 -27.17 -13.50
CA PRO A 741 2.04 -27.68 -12.63
C PRO A 741 1.48 -28.72 -11.65
N GLU A 742 2.30 -29.72 -11.30
CA GLU A 742 1.90 -30.77 -10.35
C GLU A 742 1.68 -30.22 -8.94
N SER A 743 2.50 -29.27 -8.48
CA SER A 743 2.34 -28.60 -7.18
C SER A 743 0.94 -27.97 -6.99
N LEU A 744 0.41 -27.38 -8.06
CA LEU A 744 -0.92 -26.77 -8.06
C LEU A 744 -2.03 -27.81 -8.16
N LEU A 745 -1.82 -28.93 -8.87
CA LEU A 745 -2.78 -30.03 -8.92
C LEU A 745 -2.89 -30.74 -7.57
N ASP A 746 -1.76 -30.98 -6.91
CA ASP A 746 -1.71 -31.63 -5.60
C ASP A 746 -2.41 -30.78 -4.53
N LEU A 747 -2.32 -29.44 -4.61
CA LEU A 747 -3.04 -28.51 -3.74
C LEU A 747 -4.57 -28.69 -3.83
N VAL A 748 -5.10 -28.88 -5.03
CA VAL A 748 -6.56 -29.02 -5.26
C VAL A 748 -7.02 -30.48 -5.07
N GLY A 749 -6.09 -31.40 -4.87
CA GLY A 749 -6.34 -32.79 -4.51
C GLY A 749 -7.37 -33.49 -5.41
N GLY A 750 -8.16 -34.40 -4.82
CA GLY A 750 -9.21 -35.14 -5.51
C GLY A 750 -10.36 -34.28 -6.06
N GLU A 751 -10.49 -33.01 -5.65
CA GLU A 751 -11.48 -32.10 -6.24
C GLU A 751 -11.14 -31.75 -7.69
N ALA A 752 -9.86 -31.78 -8.06
CA ALA A 752 -9.40 -31.58 -9.44
C ALA A 752 -9.74 -32.79 -10.34
N GLU A 753 -9.80 -34.00 -9.77
CA GLU A 753 -10.07 -35.24 -10.49
C GLU A 753 -11.56 -35.57 -10.58
N SER A 754 -12.37 -35.14 -9.61
CA SER A 754 -13.83 -35.24 -9.68
C SER A 754 -14.37 -34.39 -10.84
N ASP A 755 -15.43 -34.86 -11.53
CA ASP A 755 -16.07 -34.13 -12.63
C ASP A 755 -16.14 -32.63 -12.29
N PRO A 756 -15.49 -31.73 -13.07
CA PRO A 756 -15.32 -30.33 -12.71
C PRO A 756 -16.62 -29.67 -12.27
N MET A 757 -17.72 -30.07 -12.91
CA MET A 757 -19.07 -29.61 -12.64
C MET A 757 -19.70 -30.22 -11.39
N LYS A 758 -19.29 -31.42 -10.96
CA LYS A 758 -19.81 -32.08 -9.77
C LYS A 758 -19.24 -31.46 -8.49
N GLY A 759 -17.94 -31.19 -8.42
CA GLY A 759 -17.34 -30.42 -7.31
C GLY A 759 -17.91 -29.00 -7.22
N LEU A 760 -18.10 -28.33 -8.36
CA LEU A 760 -18.82 -27.04 -8.43
C LEU A 760 -20.28 -27.17 -7.99
N LYS A 761 -20.97 -28.26 -8.34
CA LYS A 761 -22.36 -28.53 -7.94
C LYS A 761 -22.51 -28.83 -6.44
N ASP A 762 -21.57 -29.55 -5.85
CA ASP A 762 -21.57 -29.81 -4.40
C ASP A 762 -21.24 -28.53 -3.62
N SER A 763 -20.38 -27.66 -4.18
CA SER A 763 -20.18 -26.29 -3.68
C SER A 763 -21.46 -25.42 -3.75
N THR A 764 -22.43 -25.74 -4.62
CA THR A 764 -23.67 -24.95 -4.75
C THR A 764 -24.53 -24.94 -3.47
N LYS A 765 -24.37 -25.94 -2.59
CA LYS A 765 -25.00 -25.88 -1.25
C LYS A 765 -24.41 -24.74 -0.42
N GLY A 766 -23.08 -24.59 -0.45
CA GLY A 766 -22.36 -23.43 0.11
C GLY A 766 -22.71 -22.12 -0.63
N ARG A 767 -22.92 -22.18 -1.96
CA ARG A 767 -23.42 -21.05 -2.75
C ARG A 767 -24.72 -20.50 -2.19
N SER A 768 -25.67 -21.34 -1.75
CA SER A 768 -26.92 -20.84 -1.17
C SER A 768 -26.71 -19.95 0.08
N GLN A 769 -25.72 -20.27 0.91
CA GLN A 769 -25.37 -19.45 2.09
C GLN A 769 -24.60 -18.19 1.70
N ALA A 770 -23.57 -18.29 0.86
CA ALA A 770 -22.82 -17.12 0.40
C ALA A 770 -23.71 -16.12 -0.35
N THR A 771 -24.61 -16.62 -1.21
CA THR A 771 -25.58 -15.79 -1.93
C THR A 771 -26.59 -15.15 -0.97
N ARG A 772 -27.00 -15.84 0.11
CA ARG A 772 -27.85 -15.25 1.16
C ARG A 772 -27.14 -14.12 1.88
N PHE A 773 -25.89 -14.29 2.31
CA PHE A 773 -25.12 -13.23 2.96
C PHE A 773 -24.88 -12.05 2.02
N GLN A 774 -24.56 -12.28 0.75
CA GLN A 774 -24.47 -11.22 -0.25
C GLN A 774 -25.81 -10.53 -0.49
N GLN A 775 -26.93 -11.27 -0.54
CA GLN A 775 -28.27 -10.67 -0.67
C GLN A 775 -28.64 -9.84 0.56
N VAL A 776 -28.27 -10.28 1.76
CA VAL A 776 -28.45 -9.51 3.00
C VAL A 776 -27.57 -8.26 2.97
N GLY A 777 -26.30 -8.38 2.57
CA GLY A 777 -25.40 -7.24 2.37
C GLY A 777 -25.94 -6.24 1.34
N LYS A 778 -26.47 -6.70 0.20
CA LYS A 778 -27.15 -5.88 -0.80
C LYS A 778 -28.36 -5.15 -0.22
N ARG A 779 -29.22 -5.84 0.55
CA ARG A 779 -30.40 -5.23 1.19
C ARG A 779 -30.00 -4.21 2.25
N PHE A 780 -29.00 -4.53 3.07
CA PHE A 780 -28.47 -3.62 4.08
C PHE A 780 -27.82 -2.39 3.44
N GLY A 781 -27.00 -2.58 2.41
CA GLY A 781 -26.38 -1.50 1.65
C GLY A 781 -27.40 -0.59 0.98
N GLY A 782 -28.41 -1.18 0.32
CA GLY A 782 -29.53 -0.44 -0.25
C GLY A 782 -30.30 0.36 0.80
N ALA A 783 -30.56 -0.21 1.98
CA ALA A 783 -31.23 0.47 3.08
C ALA A 783 -30.37 1.60 3.71
N ALA A 784 -29.07 1.36 3.91
CA ALA A 784 -28.13 2.35 4.44
C ALA A 784 -27.96 3.53 3.48
N MET A 785 -27.79 3.27 2.18
CA MET A 785 -27.70 4.33 1.16
C MET A 785 -29.01 5.09 1.03
N ALA A 786 -30.17 4.42 1.11
CA ALA A 786 -31.47 5.08 1.14
C ALA A 786 -31.66 5.97 2.40
N THR A 787 -31.09 5.56 3.53
CA THR A 787 -31.13 6.34 4.79
C THR A 787 -30.19 7.55 4.74
N LEU A 788 -29.00 7.40 4.16
CA LEU A 788 -28.03 8.48 3.96
C LEU A 788 -28.47 9.49 2.88
N GLY A 789 -29.29 9.08 1.91
CA GLY A 789 -29.82 9.93 0.84
C GLY A 789 -30.76 11.03 1.30
N GLY A 790 -31.20 11.03 2.56
CA GLY A 790 -32.10 12.02 3.15
C GLY A 790 -33.51 12.05 2.51
N PRO A 791 -34.52 12.66 3.15
CA PRO A 791 -35.88 12.73 2.61
C PRO A 791 -36.05 13.63 1.37
N ALA A 792 -34.97 14.18 0.81
CA ALA A 792 -35.02 15.29 -0.14
C ALA A 792 -35.18 14.89 -1.62
N ALA A 793 -35.21 13.60 -1.96
CA ALA A 793 -35.32 13.13 -3.35
C ALA A 793 -36.66 12.41 -3.68
N GLN A 794 -37.66 12.47 -2.79
CA GLN A 794 -38.96 11.81 -2.98
C GLN A 794 -40.14 12.77 -3.11
N THR A 795 -39.90 14.02 -3.53
CA THR A 795 -40.97 14.92 -3.97
C THR A 795 -41.00 14.96 -5.49
N ARG A 796 -42.15 14.51 -6.03
CA ARG A 796 -42.75 14.95 -7.30
C ARG A 796 -42.53 14.07 -8.53
N GLU A 797 -42.96 12.81 -8.50
CA GLU A 797 -43.57 12.17 -9.68
C GLU A 797 -44.31 10.85 -9.31
N GLU A 798 -45.40 10.94 -8.54
CA GLU A 798 -46.46 9.92 -8.61
C GLU A 798 -47.73 10.43 -7.90
N ARG A 799 -48.56 11.15 -8.64
CA ARG A 799 -50.00 11.18 -8.44
C ARG A 799 -50.64 11.06 -9.81
N ASP A 800 -51.14 9.86 -10.12
CA ASP A 800 -52.46 9.68 -10.73
C ASP A 800 -52.88 8.21 -10.61
N PRO A 801 -53.97 7.90 -9.87
CA PRO A 801 -54.65 6.62 -9.97
C PRO A 801 -55.79 6.72 -11.01
N LEU A 802 -56.22 5.56 -11.52
CA LEU A 802 -57.40 5.30 -12.35
C LEU A 802 -57.20 5.40 -13.86
N LEU A 803 -56.92 4.26 -14.49
CA LEU A 803 -57.67 3.69 -15.63
C LEU A 803 -56.93 2.46 -16.19
N ARG A 804 -57.10 1.29 -15.55
CA ARG A 804 -56.79 0.00 -16.20
C ARG A 804 -58.03 -0.48 -16.97
N LYS A 805 -57.97 -0.37 -18.31
CA LYS A 805 -58.83 -1.15 -19.21
C LYS A 805 -58.35 -2.62 -19.22
N PRO A 806 -59.26 -3.62 -19.24
CA PRO A 806 -58.88 -5.01 -19.39
C PRO A 806 -58.48 -5.29 -20.85
N LYS A 807 -57.27 -5.84 -21.06
CA LYS A 807 -56.87 -6.38 -22.38
C LYS A 807 -57.44 -7.79 -22.53
N GLY A 808 -58.31 -7.93 -23.52
CA GLY A 808 -58.88 -9.19 -23.97
C GLY A 808 -57.84 -10.12 -24.60
N SER A 809 -58.01 -11.39 -24.31
CA SER A 809 -57.40 -12.52 -25.01
C SER A 809 -57.92 -12.56 -26.44
N THR A 810 -57.03 -12.45 -27.43
CA THR A 810 -57.33 -12.82 -28.81
C THR A 810 -56.42 -13.96 -29.23
N ARG A 811 -57.08 -15.10 -29.40
CA ARG A 811 -56.58 -16.36 -29.94
C ARG A 811 -56.69 -16.25 -31.46
N THR A 812 -55.56 -16.29 -32.17
CA THR A 812 -55.52 -16.40 -33.63
C THR A 812 -55.33 -17.85 -34.04
N THR A 813 -56.36 -18.41 -34.67
CA THR A 813 -56.26 -19.51 -35.64
C THR A 813 -56.47 -18.92 -37.03
N ARG A 814 -55.65 -19.38 -37.99
CA ARG A 814 -55.78 -19.20 -39.46
C ARG A 814 -57.19 -19.56 -39.98
N PRO A 815 -57.58 -19.18 -41.21
CA PRO A 815 -56.82 -18.53 -42.30
C PRO A 815 -57.09 -17.04 -42.50
#